data_AF-A0AAU2V1A6-F1
#
_entry.id   AF-A0AAU2V1A6-F1
#
_cell.length_a   1.000
_cell.length_b   1.000
_cell.length_c   1.000
_cell.angle_alpha   90.00
_cell.angle_beta   90.00
_cell.angle_gamma   90.00
#
_symmetry.space_group_name_H-M   'P 1'
#
loop_
_entity.id
_entity.type
_entity.pdbx_description
1 polymer ?
#
loop_
_entity_poly.entity_id
_entity_poly.type
_entity_poly.pdbx_seq_one_letter_code
_entity_poly.pdbx_strand_id
1 'polypeptide(L)'
;MTGQDPHRVLPSEFLITAMTHRSPDDPVVRLAAQQVRSDLARYDRSVLAEALLTGPHAEEAPLWLLEAAAATGLEAETETSRSDRRPTLVALVLGHPSCPASLREQTLKRCAAEQLAQLGGPLATERLAGAVAAEMRARGGTPPPMTPRLLEEPTLAQIAFRQGPLHDLVFAAARDALPTTPDVGEPGEGADIDDWLKRHRQAYEAWESMWREILKLHPRRHRELVEWADGTDAERTIRDELLGSLPWEVEPELLVELASVDLGRFPFEVLVAQGCRMRRGGADEQQVLDHFAADLSALTDEEQDHFRHYLGRRSTTLIDLGCRAPVAWVQHTASGTWRHLLNPAQAKDGYRSVDWRASATTLADLAARFAETAAQALAFWESGDRYSAIGLAEVAWVRDMMLHLPTVTEDVKAGVRPIVRGARKKLSSGHPGLQPRYDQRRELEEILDTIERVLADPPPAVGADRRRSALGAPDEVTVRGLAGVQAQALGEYLDRHPGDDALVEKALLACAASGYRSDDNFEKVLRRHGLPNEALLRLTEGLRTNLGGGPSWREAWTRLILARPDAERELVRALPAWSALRARDGSHGSAHPAVVSVVREALGTDQDAWDRFANCPATHSGPTAWLRLSDLLDAAATGAPWPKPPGSR
;
A
#
# COMPACT_ATOMS: atom_id res chain seq x y z
N MET A 1 42.96 -28.19 -17.31
CA MET A 1 42.35 -27.44 -16.18
C MET A 1 41.07 -26.81 -16.71
N THR A 2 39.95 -27.06 -16.04
CA THR A 2 38.62 -26.49 -16.36
C THR A 2 38.06 -25.93 -15.07
N GLY A 3 37.52 -24.71 -15.11
CA GLY A 3 36.90 -24.10 -13.92
C GLY A 3 35.73 -24.94 -13.39
N GLN A 4 35.40 -24.77 -12.11
CA GLN A 4 34.17 -25.31 -11.56
C GLN A 4 32.99 -24.59 -12.19
N ASP A 5 32.18 -25.34 -12.91
CA ASP A 5 30.92 -24.87 -13.50
C ASP A 5 29.96 -24.52 -12.35
N PRO A 6 29.43 -23.28 -12.24
CA PRO A 6 28.64 -22.81 -11.09
C PRO A 6 27.23 -23.42 -11.01
N HIS A 7 26.99 -24.52 -11.74
CA HIS A 7 25.71 -25.21 -11.85
C HIS A 7 25.69 -26.59 -11.17
N ARG A 8 26.76 -26.97 -10.45
CA ARG A 8 26.94 -28.29 -9.80
C ARG A 8 26.36 -28.40 -8.38
N VAL A 9 25.24 -27.75 -8.12
CA VAL A 9 24.55 -27.83 -6.83
C VAL A 9 23.04 -27.80 -7.04
N LEU A 10 22.27 -28.41 -6.11
CA LEU A 10 20.82 -28.43 -6.19
C LEU A 10 20.24 -27.01 -6.10
N PRO A 11 19.14 -26.70 -6.82
CA PRO A 11 18.49 -25.40 -6.75
C PRO A 11 18.05 -25.07 -5.32
N SER A 12 18.21 -23.81 -4.92
CA SER A 12 17.80 -23.32 -3.59
C SER A 12 16.32 -23.63 -3.33
N GLU A 13 15.44 -23.38 -4.30
CA GLU A 13 14.00 -23.67 -4.20
C GLU A 13 13.71 -25.16 -3.94
N PHE A 14 14.52 -26.06 -4.52
CA PHE A 14 14.38 -27.50 -4.33
C PHE A 14 14.76 -27.92 -2.91
N LEU A 15 15.89 -27.44 -2.39
CA LEU A 15 16.34 -27.76 -1.03
C LEU A 15 15.35 -27.23 0.01
N ILE A 16 14.82 -26.02 -0.18
CA ILE A 16 13.81 -25.40 0.70
C ILE A 16 12.58 -26.30 0.83
N THR A 17 11.99 -26.73 -0.28
CA THR A 17 10.83 -27.63 -0.25
C THR A 17 11.20 -29.04 0.27
N ALA A 18 12.42 -29.53 0.02
CA ALA A 18 12.87 -30.83 0.49
C ALA A 18 13.16 -30.89 2.00
N MET A 19 13.53 -29.77 2.63
CA MET A 19 13.77 -29.65 4.07
C MET A 19 12.55 -29.26 4.91
N THR A 20 11.39 -29.02 4.28
CA THR A 20 10.16 -28.67 5.00
C THR A 20 9.75 -29.81 5.95
N HIS A 21 9.49 -29.46 7.22
CA HIS A 21 9.19 -30.39 8.33
C HIS A 21 10.28 -31.46 8.59
N ARG A 22 11.57 -31.11 8.46
CA ARG A 22 12.70 -32.01 8.77
C ARG A 22 13.50 -31.50 9.97
N SER A 23 14.14 -32.43 10.69
CA SER A 23 15.06 -32.14 11.79
C SER A 23 16.43 -31.68 11.26
N PRO A 24 17.24 -30.98 12.09
CA PRO A 24 18.63 -30.61 11.77
C PRO A 24 19.53 -31.74 11.23
N ASP A 25 19.21 -33.00 11.56
CA ASP A 25 19.99 -34.18 11.19
C ASP A 25 19.61 -34.83 9.85
N ASP A 26 18.54 -34.39 9.20
CA ASP A 26 18.15 -34.89 7.88
C ASP A 26 19.23 -34.54 6.82
N PRO A 27 19.67 -35.48 5.96
CA PRO A 27 20.74 -35.22 5.00
C PRO A 27 20.53 -34.00 4.11
N VAL A 28 19.28 -33.68 3.75
CA VAL A 28 19.00 -32.50 2.92
C VAL A 28 19.15 -31.18 3.67
N VAL A 29 18.95 -31.18 5.00
CA VAL A 29 19.18 -30.02 5.88
C VAL A 29 20.67 -29.77 6.03
N ARG A 30 21.45 -30.85 6.22
CA ARG A 30 22.92 -30.79 6.29
C ARG A 30 23.51 -30.30 4.97
N LEU A 31 23.03 -30.81 3.84
CA LEU A 31 23.40 -30.36 2.49
C LEU A 31 23.07 -28.86 2.28
N ALA A 32 21.87 -28.41 2.69
CA ALA A 32 21.49 -26.99 2.61
C ALA A 32 22.38 -26.09 3.50
N ALA A 33 22.71 -26.53 4.73
CA ALA A 33 23.60 -25.81 5.63
C ALA A 33 25.06 -25.75 5.10
N GLN A 34 25.53 -26.82 4.46
CA GLN A 34 26.82 -26.84 3.76
C GLN A 34 26.80 -25.92 2.53
N GLN A 35 25.69 -25.85 1.81
CA GLN A 35 25.51 -24.97 0.66
C GLN A 35 25.52 -23.48 1.06
N VAL A 36 24.88 -23.10 2.18
CA VAL A 36 24.99 -21.75 2.77
C VAL A 36 26.44 -21.36 3.10
N ARG A 37 27.26 -22.32 3.56
CA ARG A 37 28.68 -22.12 3.87
C ARG A 37 29.61 -22.03 2.63
N SER A 38 29.12 -22.35 1.43
CA SER A 38 29.93 -22.33 0.21
C SER A 38 29.87 -20.99 -0.53
N ASP A 39 30.74 -20.77 -1.51
CA ASP A 39 30.81 -19.56 -2.35
C ASP A 39 29.68 -19.47 -3.39
N LEU A 40 28.44 -19.60 -2.92
CA LEU A 40 27.24 -19.31 -3.69
C LEU A 40 27.10 -17.82 -4.03
N ALA A 41 26.30 -17.55 -5.04
CA ALA A 41 25.71 -16.23 -5.24
C ALA A 41 24.97 -15.77 -3.97
N ARG A 42 25.18 -14.52 -3.59
CA ARG A 42 24.68 -13.89 -2.36
C ARG A 42 23.20 -14.19 -2.07
N TYR A 43 22.35 -14.06 -3.10
CA TYR A 43 20.91 -14.26 -3.00
C TYR A 43 20.54 -15.68 -2.55
N ASP A 44 21.11 -16.71 -3.19
CA ASP A 44 20.86 -18.12 -2.84
C ASP A 44 21.29 -18.44 -1.40
N ARG A 45 22.41 -17.87 -0.94
CA ARG A 45 22.86 -17.99 0.46
C ARG A 45 21.83 -17.40 1.43
N SER A 46 21.32 -16.20 1.15
CA SER A 46 20.32 -15.53 2.01
C SER A 46 19.00 -16.30 2.09
N VAL A 47 18.45 -16.76 0.96
CA VAL A 47 17.15 -17.45 0.94
C VAL A 47 17.24 -18.85 1.58
N LEU A 48 18.37 -19.56 1.43
CA LEU A 48 18.60 -20.82 2.15
C LEU A 48 18.78 -20.60 3.66
N ALA A 49 19.45 -19.53 4.09
CA ALA A 49 19.60 -19.18 5.50
C ALA A 49 18.27 -18.79 6.15
N GLU A 50 17.43 -17.99 5.47
CA GLU A 50 16.05 -17.69 5.87
C GLU A 50 15.27 -18.99 6.10
N ALA A 51 15.24 -19.87 5.10
CA ALA A 51 14.46 -21.09 5.14
C ALA A 51 14.92 -22.08 6.23
N LEU A 52 16.24 -22.22 6.44
CA LEU A 52 16.79 -23.03 7.56
C LEU A 52 16.31 -22.51 8.92
N LEU A 53 16.38 -21.20 9.13
CA LEU A 53 15.99 -20.54 10.39
C LEU A 53 14.47 -20.42 10.59
N THR A 54 13.66 -20.48 9.52
CA THR A 54 12.18 -20.62 9.64
C THR A 54 11.71 -22.06 9.88
N GLY A 55 12.57 -23.04 9.61
CA GLY A 55 12.20 -24.46 9.56
C GLY A 55 13.03 -25.30 10.53
N PRO A 56 13.97 -26.15 10.04
CA PRO A 56 14.73 -27.09 10.87
C PRO A 56 15.43 -26.47 12.11
N HIS A 57 15.79 -25.18 12.06
CA HIS A 57 16.53 -24.49 13.12
C HIS A 57 15.70 -23.44 13.90
N ALA A 58 14.38 -23.36 13.71
CA ALA A 58 13.55 -22.28 14.26
C ALA A 58 13.47 -22.20 15.80
N GLU A 59 13.76 -23.30 16.50
CA GLU A 59 13.86 -23.34 17.97
C GLU A 59 15.34 -23.20 18.42
N GLU A 60 16.24 -23.97 17.79
CA GLU A 60 17.67 -23.95 18.08
C GLU A 60 18.52 -23.83 16.80
N ALA A 61 19.19 -22.67 16.67
CA ALA A 61 20.08 -22.37 15.57
C ALA A 61 21.54 -22.25 16.05
N PRO A 62 22.51 -22.85 15.36
CA PRO A 62 23.92 -22.75 15.73
C PRO A 62 24.47 -21.34 15.43
N LEU A 63 25.28 -20.80 16.32
CA LEU A 63 25.73 -19.39 16.29
C LEU A 63 26.29 -18.94 14.93
N TRP A 64 27.11 -19.78 14.26
CA TRP A 64 27.70 -19.47 12.95
C TRP A 64 26.65 -19.16 11.87
N LEU A 65 25.45 -19.77 11.95
CA LEU A 65 24.38 -19.55 10.98
C LEU A 65 23.71 -18.19 11.22
N LEU A 66 23.52 -17.82 12.49
CA LEU A 66 23.00 -16.51 12.90
C LEU A 66 23.98 -15.40 12.52
N GLU A 67 25.27 -15.57 12.81
CA GLU A 67 26.32 -14.60 12.46
C GLU A 67 26.46 -14.40 10.94
N ALA A 68 26.50 -15.49 10.17
CA ALA A 68 26.59 -15.43 8.71
C ALA A 68 25.34 -14.79 8.08
N ALA A 69 24.15 -15.08 8.61
CA ALA A 69 22.89 -14.51 8.14
C ALA A 69 22.76 -13.01 8.47
N ALA A 70 23.15 -12.59 9.67
CA ALA A 70 23.18 -11.17 10.06
C ALA A 70 24.15 -10.37 9.18
N ALA A 71 25.38 -10.85 8.98
CA ALA A 71 26.38 -10.18 8.14
C ALA A 71 25.92 -10.07 6.68
N THR A 72 25.44 -11.17 6.09
CA THR A 72 24.98 -11.19 4.70
C THR A 72 23.80 -10.24 4.45
N GLY A 73 22.91 -10.09 5.44
CA GLY A 73 21.72 -9.24 5.37
C GLY A 73 21.99 -7.74 5.54
N LEU A 74 22.80 -7.33 6.52
CA LEU A 74 23.14 -5.92 6.76
C LEU A 74 23.73 -5.23 5.53
N GLU A 75 24.57 -5.95 4.79
CA GLU A 75 25.23 -5.47 3.57
C GLU A 75 24.30 -5.49 2.32
N ALA A 76 23.07 -6.03 2.43
CA ALA A 76 22.14 -6.24 1.31
C ALA A 76 21.04 -5.18 1.22
N GLU A 77 20.66 -4.60 2.36
CA GLU A 77 19.64 -3.55 2.47
C GLU A 77 20.06 -2.25 1.75
N THR A 78 21.32 -2.15 1.29
CA THR A 78 21.87 -1.04 0.47
C THR A 78 21.49 -1.06 -1.02
N GLU A 79 21.01 -2.18 -1.60
CA GLU A 79 20.93 -2.34 -3.06
C GLU A 79 19.51 -2.48 -3.65
N THR A 80 18.47 -2.80 -2.87
CA THR A 80 17.11 -3.02 -3.42
C THR A 80 15.96 -2.51 -2.54
N SER A 81 15.41 -1.33 -2.88
CA SER A 81 14.12 -0.87 -2.38
C SER A 81 12.96 -1.61 -3.07
N ARG A 82 12.53 -2.77 -2.53
CA ARG A 82 11.28 -3.43 -2.95
C ARG A 82 10.46 -3.96 -1.78
N SER A 83 9.16 -3.71 -1.86
CA SER A 83 8.16 -3.91 -0.81
C SER A 83 7.60 -5.34 -0.77
N ASP A 84 8.45 -6.34 -0.56
CA ASP A 84 7.98 -7.70 -0.25
C ASP A 84 7.70 -7.85 1.25
N ARG A 85 6.55 -8.43 1.60
CA ARG A 85 6.02 -8.48 2.98
C ARG A 85 6.68 -9.57 3.86
N ARG A 86 7.97 -9.85 3.69
CA ARG A 86 8.73 -10.77 4.55
C ARG A 86 9.59 -9.98 5.54
N PRO A 87 9.78 -10.45 6.80
CA PRO A 87 10.81 -9.89 7.66
C PRO A 87 12.19 -10.10 6.99
N THR A 88 13.08 -9.11 7.05
CA THR A 88 14.42 -9.28 6.47
C THR A 88 15.18 -10.38 7.21
N LEU A 89 16.16 -11.00 6.56
CA LEU A 89 16.99 -12.05 7.19
C LEU A 89 17.63 -11.56 8.50
N VAL A 90 17.95 -10.27 8.59
CA VAL A 90 18.45 -9.62 9.82
C VAL A 90 17.36 -9.62 10.91
N ALA A 91 16.13 -9.20 10.60
CA ALA A 91 15.01 -9.25 11.56
C ALA A 91 14.78 -10.66 12.10
N LEU A 92 14.82 -11.67 11.22
CA LEU A 92 14.60 -13.06 11.60
C LEU A 92 15.71 -13.59 12.51
N VAL A 93 16.98 -13.29 12.20
CA VAL A 93 18.13 -13.62 13.08
C VAL A 93 18.01 -12.93 14.43
N LEU A 94 17.74 -11.63 14.46
CA LEU A 94 17.72 -10.86 15.71
C LEU A 94 16.52 -11.23 16.60
N GLY A 95 15.39 -11.61 16.00
CA GLY A 95 14.23 -12.14 16.72
C GLY A 95 14.41 -13.56 17.26
N HIS A 96 15.37 -14.34 16.73
CA HIS A 96 15.54 -15.77 16.97
C HIS A 96 15.70 -16.11 18.47
N PRO A 97 15.11 -17.22 18.98
CA PRO A 97 15.27 -17.64 20.38
C PRO A 97 16.72 -17.77 20.83
N SER A 98 17.56 -18.39 19.99
CA SER A 98 18.98 -18.63 20.26
C SER A 98 19.90 -17.41 20.03
N CYS A 99 19.38 -16.26 19.56
CA CYS A 99 20.23 -15.10 19.25
C CYS A 99 20.72 -14.39 20.53
N PRO A 100 22.05 -14.32 20.77
CA PRO A 100 22.63 -13.64 21.93
C PRO A 100 22.23 -12.17 22.02
N ALA A 101 22.09 -11.66 23.25
CA ALA A 101 21.81 -10.24 23.49
C ALA A 101 22.94 -9.33 22.95
N SER A 102 24.20 -9.74 23.14
CA SER A 102 25.38 -9.03 22.62
C SER A 102 25.36 -8.89 21.09
N LEU A 103 25.06 -9.96 20.36
CA LEU A 103 24.94 -9.95 18.90
C LEU A 103 23.81 -9.00 18.45
N ARG A 104 22.66 -9.05 19.14
CA ARG A 104 21.51 -8.16 18.87
C ARG A 104 21.85 -6.69 19.08
N GLU A 105 22.41 -6.34 20.23
CA GLU A 105 22.82 -4.96 20.52
C GLU A 105 23.89 -4.46 19.54
N GLN A 106 24.94 -5.24 19.28
CA GLN A 106 26.02 -4.84 18.36
C GLN A 106 25.53 -4.70 16.91
N THR A 107 24.53 -5.48 16.51
CA THR A 107 23.89 -5.36 15.19
C THR A 107 23.05 -4.07 15.12
N LEU A 108 22.11 -3.88 16.07
CA LEU A 108 21.26 -2.69 16.11
C LEU A 108 22.08 -1.40 16.18
N LYS A 109 23.15 -1.37 17.00
CA LYS A 109 24.11 -0.25 17.12
C LYS A 109 24.86 0.09 15.82
N ARG A 110 24.82 -0.76 14.80
CA ARG A 110 25.42 -0.55 13.46
C ARG A 110 24.39 -0.25 12.36
N CYS A 111 23.10 -0.51 12.59
CA CYS A 111 22.02 -0.21 11.65
C CYS A 111 21.81 1.31 11.47
N ALA A 112 21.53 1.73 10.24
CA ALA A 112 21.00 3.05 9.93
C ALA A 112 19.54 3.22 10.43
N ALA A 113 19.03 4.45 10.44
CA ALA A 113 17.66 4.74 10.90
C ALA A 113 16.58 4.02 10.08
N GLU A 114 16.75 3.92 8.76
CA GLU A 114 15.84 3.19 7.87
C GLU A 114 15.82 1.69 8.19
N GLN A 115 17.00 1.09 8.39
CA GLN A 115 17.15 -0.32 8.76
C GLN A 115 16.52 -0.61 10.14
N LEU A 116 16.73 0.25 11.14
CA LEU A 116 16.09 0.10 12.46
C LEU A 116 14.56 0.08 12.35
N ALA A 117 13.98 0.93 11.49
CA ALA A 117 12.54 0.97 11.28
C ALA A 117 12.01 -0.27 10.53
N GLN A 118 12.74 -0.75 9.52
CA GLN A 118 12.41 -2.01 8.81
C GLN A 118 12.48 -3.22 9.76
N LEU A 119 13.50 -3.29 10.63
CA LEU A 119 13.59 -4.29 11.72
C LEU A 119 12.47 -4.15 12.76
N GLY A 120 11.87 -2.96 12.88
CA GLY A 120 10.73 -2.65 13.75
C GLY A 120 9.35 -2.75 13.09
N GLY A 121 9.26 -3.30 11.88
CA GLY A 121 8.01 -3.50 11.15
C GLY A 121 7.04 -4.52 11.80
N PRO A 122 5.83 -4.72 11.25
CA PRO A 122 4.71 -5.36 11.97
C PRO A 122 4.85 -6.88 12.15
N LEU A 123 5.91 -7.48 11.59
CA LEU A 123 6.26 -8.90 11.71
C LEU A 123 7.47 -9.14 12.63
N ALA A 124 7.99 -8.09 13.27
CA ALA A 124 9.01 -8.23 14.31
C ALA A 124 8.44 -9.01 15.52
N THR A 125 9.27 -9.83 16.16
CA THR A 125 8.89 -10.42 17.45
C THR A 125 8.94 -9.36 18.55
N GLU A 126 8.14 -9.47 19.61
CA GLU A 126 8.13 -8.49 20.72
C GLU A 126 9.55 -8.22 21.28
N ARG A 127 10.39 -9.27 21.33
CA ARG A 127 11.80 -9.18 21.75
C ARG A 127 12.65 -8.32 20.82
N LEU A 128 12.43 -8.41 19.51
CA LEU A 128 13.09 -7.56 18.52
C LEU A 128 12.51 -6.13 18.57
N ALA A 129 11.19 -5.99 18.55
CA ALA A 129 10.51 -4.71 18.59
C ALA A 129 10.87 -3.90 19.85
N GLY A 130 10.94 -4.55 21.02
CA GLY A 130 11.42 -3.93 22.26
C GLY A 130 12.89 -3.50 22.21
N ALA A 131 13.77 -4.29 21.58
CA ALA A 131 15.18 -3.94 21.42
C ALA A 131 15.39 -2.79 20.42
N VAL A 132 14.67 -2.79 19.30
CA VAL A 132 14.62 -1.67 18.34
C VAL A 132 14.10 -0.42 19.03
N ALA A 133 12.97 -0.51 19.74
CA ALA A 133 12.37 0.60 20.47
C ALA A 133 13.27 1.15 21.60
N ALA A 134 14.13 0.33 22.20
CA ALA A 134 15.14 0.78 23.16
C ALA A 134 16.29 1.55 22.47
N GLU A 135 16.83 1.02 21.36
CA GLU A 135 17.88 1.67 20.57
C GLU A 135 17.38 3.00 19.95
N MET A 136 16.12 3.05 19.50
CA MET A 136 15.49 4.28 18.99
C MET A 136 15.41 5.36 20.07
N ARG A 137 14.96 5.03 21.29
CA ARG A 137 14.96 5.99 22.43
C ARG A 137 16.38 6.41 22.81
N ALA A 138 17.35 5.48 22.78
CA ALA A 138 18.74 5.78 23.09
C ALA A 138 19.41 6.74 22.09
N ARG A 139 18.95 6.77 20.82
CA ARG A 139 19.43 7.69 19.78
C ARG A 139 18.58 8.94 19.57
N GLY A 140 17.29 8.89 19.89
CA GLY A 140 16.34 9.98 19.59
C GLY A 140 16.64 11.28 20.33
N GLY A 141 17.17 11.19 21.55
CA GLY A 141 17.49 12.36 22.38
C GLY A 141 16.24 13.11 22.84
N THR A 142 16.37 14.43 23.03
CA THR A 142 15.23 15.34 23.24
C THR A 142 14.69 15.77 21.88
N PRO A 143 13.37 15.70 21.62
CA PRO A 143 12.84 16.08 20.32
C PRO A 143 13.01 17.59 20.03
N PRO A 144 13.38 17.98 18.80
CA PRO A 144 13.49 19.38 18.41
C PRO A 144 12.12 19.98 18.03
N PRO A 145 11.94 21.32 18.07
CA PRO A 145 10.79 21.96 17.45
C PRO A 145 10.81 21.80 15.92
N MET A 146 9.63 21.70 15.32
CA MET A 146 9.51 21.47 13.87
C MET A 146 9.97 22.69 13.06
N THR A 147 10.77 22.45 12.03
CA THR A 147 11.26 23.47 11.09
C THR A 147 11.25 22.91 9.65
N PRO A 148 11.23 23.76 8.61
CA PRO A 148 11.25 23.29 7.22
C PRO A 148 12.44 22.37 6.88
N ARG A 149 13.60 22.61 7.53
CA ARG A 149 14.81 21.79 7.36
C ARG A 149 14.61 20.33 7.75
N LEU A 150 13.72 20.02 8.69
CA LEU A 150 13.43 18.64 9.11
C LEU A 150 12.60 17.85 8.07
N LEU A 151 12.15 18.48 6.98
CA LEU A 151 11.65 17.74 5.82
C LEU A 151 12.81 17.13 5.01
N GLU A 152 13.89 17.90 4.83
CA GLU A 152 15.11 17.56 4.07
C GLU A 152 16.08 16.68 4.88
N GLU A 153 16.31 17.05 6.14
CA GLU A 153 17.15 16.34 7.13
C GLU A 153 16.26 15.78 8.26
N PRO A 154 15.50 14.70 8.01
CA PRO A 154 14.54 14.16 8.97
C PRO A 154 15.19 13.54 10.21
N THR A 155 14.51 13.65 11.36
CA THR A 155 14.89 12.94 12.58
C THR A 155 14.74 11.43 12.42
N LEU A 156 15.39 10.65 13.30
CA LEU A 156 15.29 9.20 13.31
C LEU A 156 13.83 8.71 13.43
N ALA A 157 12.99 9.43 14.20
CA ALA A 157 11.55 9.17 14.28
C ALA A 157 10.83 9.41 12.94
N GLN A 158 11.05 10.57 12.31
CA GLN A 158 10.46 10.88 11.00
C GLN A 158 10.89 9.88 9.92
N ILE A 159 12.16 9.44 9.92
CA ILE A 159 12.65 8.36 9.05
C ILE A 159 11.88 7.06 9.32
N ALA A 160 11.63 6.71 10.59
CA ALA A 160 10.94 5.48 10.94
C ALA A 160 9.48 5.45 10.46
N PHE A 161 8.73 6.55 10.62
CA PHE A 161 7.37 6.64 10.09
C PHE A 161 7.32 6.55 8.56
N ARG A 162 8.33 7.10 7.85
CA ARG A 162 8.45 7.06 6.38
C ARG A 162 8.63 5.64 5.80
N GLN A 163 9.05 4.65 6.59
CA GLN A 163 9.24 3.25 6.13
C GLN A 163 7.92 2.43 6.10
N GLY A 164 6.78 3.01 6.47
CA GLY A 164 5.48 2.34 6.51
C GLY A 164 5.13 1.82 7.91
N PRO A 165 4.16 0.88 8.04
CA PRO A 165 3.58 0.50 9.33
C PRO A 165 4.60 -0.11 10.29
N LEU A 166 4.57 0.31 11.56
CA LEU A 166 5.49 -0.14 12.62
C LEU A 166 4.77 -1.06 13.64
N HIS A 167 5.55 -1.90 14.33
CA HIS A 167 5.11 -2.62 15.52
C HIS A 167 4.87 -1.65 16.69
N ASP A 168 3.83 -1.87 17.49
CA ASP A 168 3.35 -1.04 18.61
C ASP A 168 4.45 -0.44 19.50
N LEU A 169 5.38 -1.25 20.02
CA LEU A 169 6.50 -0.80 20.86
C LEU A 169 7.43 0.20 20.15
N VAL A 170 7.59 0.03 18.84
CA VAL A 170 8.44 0.84 17.94
C VAL A 170 7.68 2.09 17.49
N PHE A 171 6.38 1.95 17.19
CA PHE A 171 5.47 3.05 16.87
C PHE A 171 5.41 4.07 18.02
N ALA A 172 5.19 3.62 19.25
CA ALA A 172 5.23 4.49 20.43
C ALA A 172 6.61 5.13 20.62
N ALA A 173 7.70 4.35 20.52
CA ALA A 173 9.06 4.88 20.63
C ALA A 173 9.43 5.91 19.55
N ALA A 174 8.85 5.80 18.35
CA ALA A 174 9.01 6.78 17.28
C ALA A 174 8.15 8.03 17.54
N ARG A 175 6.88 7.84 17.91
CA ARG A 175 5.91 8.91 18.20
C ARG A 175 6.41 9.83 19.31
N ASP A 176 6.86 9.24 20.42
CA ASP A 176 7.40 9.96 21.59
C ASP A 176 8.75 10.66 21.29
N ALA A 177 9.31 10.45 20.09
CA ALA A 177 10.54 11.07 19.58
C ALA A 177 10.32 11.91 18.30
N LEU A 178 9.07 12.18 17.92
CA LEU A 178 8.73 13.13 16.85
C LEU A 178 9.06 14.56 17.28
N PRO A 179 9.40 15.46 16.33
CA PRO A 179 9.50 16.89 16.60
C PRO A 179 8.27 17.44 17.34
N THR A 180 8.46 18.50 18.12
CA THR A 180 7.36 19.26 18.74
C THR A 180 6.82 20.33 17.78
N THR A 181 5.73 21.00 18.18
CA THR A 181 5.19 22.15 17.43
C THR A 181 6.27 23.22 17.13
N PRO A 182 6.15 23.96 16.00
CA PRO A 182 7.06 25.04 15.66
C PRO A 182 7.25 26.11 16.73
N ASP A 183 8.41 26.13 17.39
CA ASP A 183 8.88 27.31 18.11
C ASP A 183 9.59 28.26 17.13
N VAL A 184 8.98 29.43 16.92
CA VAL A 184 9.45 30.47 16.00
C VAL A 184 9.93 31.72 16.75
N GLY A 185 9.74 31.75 18.08
CA GLY A 185 9.94 32.93 18.93
C GLY A 185 9.09 34.16 18.54
N GLU A 186 9.19 35.21 19.35
CA GLU A 186 8.68 36.54 18.97
C GLU A 186 9.58 37.20 17.91
N PRO A 187 9.06 38.15 17.10
CA PRO A 187 9.89 38.98 16.23
C PRO A 187 10.76 39.91 17.08
N GLY A 188 12.05 39.58 17.22
CA GLY A 188 13.01 40.38 17.98
C GLY A 188 13.17 41.83 17.48
N GLU A 189 13.66 42.72 18.33
CA GLU A 189 13.76 44.16 18.03
C GLU A 189 14.51 44.43 16.72
N GLY A 190 13.83 45.09 15.77
CA GLY A 190 14.37 45.40 14.44
C GLY A 190 14.32 44.26 13.41
N ALA A 191 13.74 43.10 13.74
CA ALA A 191 13.44 42.06 12.76
C ALA A 191 12.31 42.51 11.81
N ASP A 192 12.40 42.10 10.55
CA ASP A 192 11.30 42.29 9.59
C ASP A 192 10.14 41.34 9.93
N ILE A 193 8.96 41.93 10.12
CA ILE A 193 7.72 41.24 10.49
C ILE A 193 7.25 40.33 9.34
N ASP A 194 7.43 40.73 8.09
CA ASP A 194 7.00 39.93 6.94
C ASP A 194 7.87 38.67 6.78
N ASP A 195 9.19 38.79 6.98
CA ASP A 195 10.11 37.64 6.98
C ASP A 195 9.98 36.78 8.26
N TRP A 196 9.47 37.31 9.38
CA TRP A 196 9.05 36.50 10.54
C TRP A 196 7.76 35.72 10.24
N LEU A 197 6.70 36.40 9.76
CA LEU A 197 5.42 35.78 9.39
C LEU A 197 5.60 34.68 8.33
N LYS A 198 6.51 34.89 7.38
CA LYS A 198 6.87 33.90 6.35
C LYS A 198 7.57 32.68 6.94
N ARG A 199 8.57 32.85 7.81
CA ARG A 199 9.24 31.73 8.51
C ARG A 199 8.26 30.96 9.39
N HIS A 200 7.39 31.67 10.10
CA HIS A 200 6.33 31.08 10.92
C HIS A 200 5.42 30.20 10.09
N ARG A 201 4.86 30.73 8.99
CA ARG A 201 4.01 29.95 8.07
C ARG A 201 4.72 28.72 7.52
N GLN A 202 5.95 28.86 7.05
CA GLN A 202 6.71 27.73 6.49
C GLN A 202 6.96 26.61 7.51
N ALA A 203 7.12 26.94 8.80
CA ALA A 203 7.29 25.94 9.84
C ALA A 203 5.99 25.18 10.14
N TYR A 204 4.83 25.85 10.12
CA TYR A 204 3.51 25.20 10.23
C TYR A 204 3.14 24.39 8.97
N GLU A 205 3.42 24.91 7.76
CA GLU A 205 3.28 24.15 6.50
C GLU A 205 4.11 22.85 6.53
N ALA A 206 5.28 22.86 7.18
CA ALA A 206 6.12 21.68 7.38
C ALA A 206 5.58 20.73 8.47
N TRP A 207 5.00 21.26 9.55
CA TRP A 207 4.33 20.50 10.61
C TRP A 207 3.10 19.73 10.09
N GLU A 208 2.22 20.41 9.37
CA GLU A 208 1.08 19.81 8.66
C GLU A 208 1.55 18.71 7.69
N SER A 209 2.56 19.01 6.87
CA SER A 209 3.12 18.05 5.90
C SER A 209 3.74 16.81 6.56
N MET A 210 4.36 16.96 7.74
CA MET A 210 4.87 15.84 8.52
C MET A 210 3.72 14.94 9.01
N TRP A 211 2.70 15.52 9.66
CA TRP A 211 1.57 14.76 10.17
C TRP A 211 0.75 14.11 9.06
N ARG A 212 0.52 14.79 7.94
CA ARG A 212 -0.16 14.24 6.76
C ARG A 212 0.48 12.96 6.25
N GLU A 213 1.80 12.93 6.08
CA GLU A 213 2.51 11.72 5.61
C GLU A 213 2.56 10.63 6.69
N ILE A 214 2.64 10.96 7.98
CA ILE A 214 2.52 9.98 9.09
C ILE A 214 1.14 9.32 9.06
N LEU A 215 0.06 10.10 8.99
CA LEU A 215 -1.32 9.60 9.04
C LEU A 215 -1.66 8.73 7.82
N LYS A 216 -1.15 9.10 6.65
CA LYS A 216 -1.28 8.36 5.38
C LYS A 216 -0.49 7.05 5.34
N LEU A 217 0.67 6.99 5.98
CA LEU A 217 1.48 5.75 6.05
C LEU A 217 1.01 4.79 7.15
N HIS A 218 0.24 5.29 8.14
CA HIS A 218 -0.24 4.51 9.29
C HIS A 218 -1.78 4.49 9.43
N PRO A 219 -2.56 4.19 8.38
CA PRO A 219 -4.03 4.34 8.38
C PRO A 219 -4.76 3.18 9.09
N ARG A 220 -4.15 2.63 10.14
CA ARG A 220 -4.76 1.77 11.18
C ARG A 220 -4.53 2.32 12.58
N ARG A 221 -3.74 3.40 12.72
CA ARG A 221 -3.35 4.05 13.97
C ARG A 221 -4.05 5.39 14.18
N HIS A 222 -4.98 5.78 13.30
CA HIS A 222 -5.68 7.08 13.39
C HIS A 222 -6.36 7.30 14.75
N ARG A 223 -7.09 6.30 15.28
CA ARG A 223 -7.73 6.39 16.60
C ARG A 223 -6.68 6.52 17.72
N GLU A 224 -5.64 5.69 17.72
CA GLU A 224 -4.52 5.76 18.68
C GLU A 224 -3.78 7.11 18.66
N LEU A 225 -3.63 7.73 17.47
CA LEU A 225 -3.03 9.05 17.32
C LEU A 225 -3.95 10.19 17.78
N VAL A 226 -5.27 10.09 17.54
CA VAL A 226 -6.25 11.06 18.04
C VAL A 226 -6.38 10.98 19.57
N GLU A 227 -6.39 9.77 20.13
CA GLU A 227 -6.42 9.52 21.58
C GLU A 227 -5.13 9.97 22.29
N TRP A 228 -3.96 9.79 21.65
CA TRP A 228 -2.69 10.28 22.19
C TRP A 228 -2.54 11.80 22.10
N ALA A 229 -3.08 12.42 21.04
CA ALA A 229 -2.88 13.84 20.78
C ALA A 229 -3.79 14.75 21.61
N ASP A 230 -4.83 14.23 22.26
CA ASP A 230 -5.78 14.97 23.09
C ASP A 230 -5.04 15.76 24.20
N GLY A 231 -5.22 17.08 24.24
CA GLY A 231 -4.48 17.96 25.15
C GLY A 231 -3.01 18.21 24.76
N THR A 232 -2.63 17.99 23.50
CA THR A 232 -1.29 18.32 22.96
C THR A 232 -1.38 19.25 21.74
N ASP A 233 -0.31 19.98 21.44
CA ASP A 233 -0.25 20.87 20.27
C ASP A 233 -0.50 20.16 18.91
N ALA A 234 -0.37 18.82 18.87
CA ALA A 234 -0.63 18.02 17.67
C ALA A 234 -2.13 17.74 17.43
N GLU A 235 -2.98 17.89 18.46
CA GLU A 235 -4.40 17.52 18.45
C GLU A 235 -5.13 18.08 17.22
N ARG A 236 -5.07 19.39 17.06
CA ARG A 236 -5.75 20.11 15.97
C ARG A 236 -5.22 19.69 14.61
N THR A 237 -3.90 19.59 14.45
CA THR A 237 -3.30 19.23 13.15
C THR A 237 -3.70 17.81 12.75
N ILE A 238 -3.71 16.86 13.68
CA ILE A 238 -4.13 15.48 13.41
C ILE A 238 -5.63 15.41 13.06
N ARG A 239 -6.50 16.09 13.82
CA ARG A 239 -7.95 16.13 13.57
C ARG A 239 -8.28 16.79 12.22
N ASP A 240 -7.68 17.94 11.94
CA ASP A 240 -7.93 18.72 10.72
C ASP A 240 -7.36 17.99 9.47
N GLU A 241 -6.20 17.31 9.55
CA GLU A 241 -5.64 16.48 8.46
C GLU A 241 -6.46 15.21 8.17
N LEU A 242 -6.95 14.52 9.21
CA LEU A 242 -7.79 13.33 9.04
C LEU A 242 -9.14 13.66 8.40
N LEU A 243 -9.74 14.80 8.77
CA LEU A 243 -11.02 15.25 8.22
C LEU A 243 -10.87 15.80 6.80
N GLY A 244 -9.82 16.60 6.54
CA GLY A 244 -9.60 17.30 5.27
C GLY A 244 -8.81 16.54 4.22
N SER A 245 -7.61 16.06 4.57
CA SER A 245 -6.62 15.58 3.60
C SER A 245 -6.69 14.08 3.33
N LEU A 246 -7.20 13.28 4.28
CA LEU A 246 -7.23 11.81 4.22
C LEU A 246 -8.59 11.15 4.57
N PRO A 247 -9.78 11.79 4.48
CA PRO A 247 -11.02 11.26 5.07
C PRO A 247 -11.50 9.92 4.49
N TRP A 248 -11.03 9.52 3.30
CA TRP A 248 -11.35 8.22 2.72
C TRP A 248 -10.64 7.04 3.40
N GLU A 249 -9.52 7.28 4.10
CA GLU A 249 -8.74 6.26 4.81
C GLU A 249 -9.14 6.10 6.28
N VAL A 250 -9.97 7.00 6.81
CA VAL A 250 -10.39 7.02 8.21
C VAL A 250 -11.48 5.97 8.45
N GLU A 251 -11.47 5.32 9.61
CA GLU A 251 -12.56 4.41 9.99
C GLU A 251 -13.90 5.15 10.16
N PRO A 252 -15.04 4.59 9.71
CA PRO A 252 -16.29 5.35 9.61
C PRO A 252 -16.78 5.95 10.94
N GLU A 253 -16.55 5.26 12.05
CA GLU A 253 -16.86 5.73 13.40
C GLU A 253 -16.07 7.00 13.76
N LEU A 254 -14.74 6.93 13.59
CA LEU A 254 -13.81 8.01 13.89
C LEU A 254 -14.04 9.21 12.96
N LEU A 255 -14.41 8.97 11.70
CA LEU A 255 -14.77 10.04 10.77
C LEU A 255 -16.03 10.79 11.24
N VAL A 256 -17.03 10.09 11.77
CA VAL A 256 -18.25 10.71 12.34
C VAL A 256 -17.94 11.44 13.66
N GLU A 257 -17.02 10.91 14.46
CA GLU A 257 -16.53 11.52 15.70
C GLU A 257 -15.81 12.85 15.42
N LEU A 258 -14.78 12.84 14.56
CA LEU A 258 -14.02 14.02 14.11
C LEU A 258 -14.93 15.08 13.49
N ALA A 259 -15.84 14.67 12.61
CA ALA A 259 -16.83 15.56 12.00
C ALA A 259 -17.77 16.20 13.03
N SER A 260 -18.16 15.46 14.08
CA SER A 260 -19.02 15.98 15.14
C SER A 260 -18.28 16.96 16.06
N VAL A 261 -17.00 16.72 16.34
CA VAL A 261 -16.14 17.65 17.09
C VAL A 261 -15.93 18.95 16.30
N ASP A 262 -15.66 18.88 15.00
CA ASP A 262 -15.45 20.09 14.18
C ASP A 262 -16.74 20.92 14.04
N LEU A 263 -17.89 20.29 13.78
CA LEU A 263 -19.19 20.99 13.82
C LEU A 263 -19.49 21.59 15.20
N GLY A 264 -18.99 20.96 16.27
CA GLY A 264 -19.07 21.45 17.65
C GLY A 264 -18.34 22.78 17.90
N ARG A 265 -17.44 23.21 17.01
CA ARG A 265 -16.77 24.53 17.06
C ARG A 265 -17.67 25.69 16.61
N PHE A 266 -18.68 25.42 15.77
CA PHE A 266 -19.51 26.47 15.15
C PHE A 266 -20.29 27.38 16.14
N PRO A 267 -20.82 26.89 17.28
CA PRO A 267 -21.46 27.74 18.28
C PRO A 267 -20.55 28.84 18.86
N PHE A 268 -19.24 28.59 18.98
CA PHE A 268 -18.28 29.60 19.41
C PHE A 268 -18.17 30.75 18.39
N GLU A 269 -18.10 30.44 17.09
CA GLU A 269 -18.08 31.44 16.02
C GLU A 269 -19.37 32.28 16.03
N VAL A 270 -20.52 31.66 16.34
CA VAL A 270 -21.80 32.36 16.51
C VAL A 270 -21.75 33.31 17.71
N LEU A 271 -21.18 32.88 18.85
CA LEU A 271 -20.99 33.73 20.03
C LEU A 271 -20.07 34.92 19.72
N VAL A 272 -18.91 34.69 19.07
CA VAL A 272 -17.98 35.74 18.61
C VAL A 272 -18.71 36.78 17.74
N ALA A 273 -19.53 36.34 16.79
CA ALA A 273 -20.27 37.27 15.94
C ALA A 273 -21.38 38.03 16.66
N GLN A 274 -22.06 37.42 17.64
CA GLN A 274 -23.04 38.12 18.48
C GLN A 274 -22.35 39.19 19.36
N GLY A 275 -21.26 38.84 20.04
CA GLY A 275 -20.45 39.78 20.82
C GLY A 275 -19.91 40.93 19.98
N CYS A 276 -19.33 40.65 18.82
CA CYS A 276 -18.84 41.68 17.90
C CYS A 276 -19.98 42.57 17.35
N ARG A 277 -21.15 41.99 17.05
CA ARG A 277 -22.34 42.76 16.64
C ARG A 277 -22.85 43.68 17.76
N MET A 278 -22.76 43.26 19.02
CA MET A 278 -23.11 44.07 20.19
C MET A 278 -22.09 45.21 20.41
N ARG A 279 -20.78 44.95 20.28
CA ARG A 279 -19.73 46.00 20.26
C ARG A 279 -19.96 47.02 19.13
N ARG A 280 -20.27 46.54 17.92
CA ARG A 280 -20.59 47.38 16.74
C ARG A 280 -21.88 48.20 16.94
N GLY A 281 -22.80 47.70 17.77
CA GLY A 281 -24.00 48.42 18.23
C GLY A 281 -23.73 49.51 19.27
N GLY A 282 -22.51 49.64 19.78
CA GLY A 282 -22.09 50.68 20.72
C GLY A 282 -21.92 50.23 22.17
N ALA A 283 -22.09 48.95 22.48
CA ALA A 283 -21.78 48.42 23.81
C ALA A 283 -20.27 48.45 24.10
N ASP A 284 -19.90 48.68 25.36
CA ASP A 284 -18.51 48.52 25.81
C ASP A 284 -18.14 47.03 25.96
N GLU A 285 -16.88 46.75 26.28
CA GLU A 285 -16.36 45.38 26.39
C GLU A 285 -16.92 44.63 27.60
N GLN A 286 -17.06 45.30 28.75
CA GLN A 286 -17.60 44.71 29.96
C GLN A 286 -19.09 44.38 29.80
N GLN A 287 -19.87 45.28 29.18
CA GLN A 287 -21.28 45.05 28.87
C GLN A 287 -21.52 43.79 28.03
N VAL A 288 -20.57 43.42 27.16
CA VAL A 288 -20.66 42.20 26.35
C VAL A 288 -20.24 40.97 27.15
N LEU A 289 -19.17 41.07 27.95
CA LEU A 289 -18.75 40.00 28.85
C LEU A 289 -19.83 39.67 29.90
N ASP A 290 -20.48 40.68 30.47
CA ASP A 290 -21.58 40.54 31.43
C ASP A 290 -22.82 39.89 30.79
N HIS A 291 -23.10 40.21 29.51
CA HIS A 291 -24.26 39.68 28.79
C HIS A 291 -24.10 38.19 28.44
N PHE A 292 -22.90 37.78 28.02
CA PHE A 292 -22.58 36.39 27.65
C PHE A 292 -21.93 35.59 28.79
N ALA A 293 -21.93 36.10 30.03
CA ALA A 293 -21.21 35.50 31.16
C ALA A 293 -21.56 34.02 31.41
N ALA A 294 -22.81 33.61 31.14
CA ALA A 294 -23.24 32.22 31.26
C ALA A 294 -22.61 31.33 30.17
N ASP A 295 -22.68 31.74 28.90
CA ASP A 295 -22.11 30.99 27.78
C ASP A 295 -20.58 30.92 27.88
N LEU A 296 -19.93 32.03 28.24
CA LEU A 296 -18.48 32.10 28.46
C LEU A 296 -18.01 31.20 29.60
N SER A 297 -18.84 30.95 30.62
CA SER A 297 -18.49 30.04 31.74
C SER A 297 -18.50 28.55 31.38
N ALA A 298 -18.97 28.21 30.17
CA ALA A 298 -18.93 26.85 29.63
C ALA A 298 -17.77 26.61 28.63
N LEU A 299 -16.98 27.65 28.34
CA LEU A 299 -15.86 27.60 27.39
C LEU A 299 -14.51 27.37 28.09
N THR A 300 -13.54 26.83 27.36
CA THR A 300 -12.14 26.74 27.80
C THR A 300 -11.50 28.12 27.98
N ASP A 301 -10.43 28.19 28.77
CA ASP A 301 -9.71 29.46 29.00
C ASP A 301 -9.15 30.06 27.69
N GLU A 302 -8.69 29.23 26.75
CA GLU A 302 -8.23 29.67 25.42
C GLU A 302 -9.36 30.29 24.59
N GLU A 303 -10.54 29.65 24.54
CA GLU A 303 -11.72 30.19 23.85
C GLU A 303 -12.18 31.51 24.47
N GLN A 304 -12.17 31.62 25.81
CA GLN A 304 -12.50 32.86 26.50
C GLN A 304 -11.51 33.98 26.17
N ASP A 305 -10.20 33.72 26.13
CA ASP A 305 -9.18 34.71 25.76
C ASP A 305 -9.23 35.07 24.27
N HIS A 306 -9.54 34.11 23.40
CA HIS A 306 -9.79 34.36 21.98
C HIS A 306 -11.04 35.24 21.77
N PHE A 307 -12.10 35.03 22.55
CA PHE A 307 -13.29 35.88 22.56
C PHE A 307 -12.97 37.30 23.05
N ARG A 308 -12.25 37.45 24.18
CA ARG A 308 -11.76 38.74 24.69
C ARG A 308 -10.91 39.47 23.65
N HIS A 309 -10.01 38.75 22.97
CA HIS A 309 -9.18 39.29 21.89
C HIS A 309 -10.02 39.90 20.75
N TYR A 310 -11.17 39.32 20.38
CA TYR A 310 -12.09 39.91 19.39
C TYR A 310 -12.78 41.19 19.91
N LEU A 311 -13.19 41.24 21.19
CA LEU A 311 -13.88 42.40 21.76
C LEU A 311 -12.96 43.62 22.00
N GLY A 312 -11.70 43.37 22.34
CA GLY A 312 -10.68 44.40 22.60
C GLY A 312 -10.15 45.11 21.33
N ARG A 313 -10.56 44.67 20.14
CA ARG A 313 -10.12 45.28 18.86
C ARG A 313 -10.68 46.69 18.71
N ARG A 314 -9.79 47.68 18.66
CA ARG A 314 -10.16 49.12 18.59
C ARG A 314 -10.61 49.62 17.21
N SER A 315 -10.42 48.84 16.15
CA SER A 315 -10.81 49.19 14.78
C SER A 315 -12.16 48.58 14.43
N THR A 316 -13.11 49.39 13.97
CA THR A 316 -14.43 48.92 13.49
C THR A 316 -14.29 47.87 12.40
N THR A 317 -13.35 48.05 11.46
CA THR A 317 -13.05 47.07 10.39
C THR A 317 -12.61 45.71 10.94
N LEU A 318 -11.94 45.67 12.10
CA LEU A 318 -11.51 44.42 12.74
C LEU A 318 -12.59 43.78 13.63
N ILE A 319 -13.58 44.57 14.08
CA ILE A 319 -14.82 44.08 14.71
C ILE A 319 -15.76 43.50 13.63
N ASP A 320 -15.85 44.14 12.45
CA ASP A 320 -16.64 43.67 11.30
C ASP A 320 -16.19 42.29 10.77
N LEU A 321 -14.92 41.91 10.99
CA LEU A 321 -14.45 40.53 10.76
C LEU A 321 -15.15 39.55 11.73
N GLY A 322 -15.13 39.86 13.03
CA GLY A 322 -15.79 39.05 14.05
C GLY A 322 -17.31 38.98 13.86
N CYS A 323 -17.96 40.07 13.43
CA CYS A 323 -19.39 40.09 13.06
C CYS A 323 -19.80 39.08 11.97
N ARG A 324 -18.82 38.48 11.26
CA ARG A 324 -18.99 37.53 10.16
C ARG A 324 -18.33 36.18 10.44
N ALA A 325 -17.87 35.93 11.66
CA ALA A 325 -17.13 34.73 12.05
C ALA A 325 -17.78 33.40 11.60
N PRO A 326 -19.10 33.15 11.77
CA PRO A 326 -19.77 31.95 11.27
C PRO A 326 -19.66 31.75 9.75
N VAL A 327 -19.67 32.84 8.99
CA VAL A 327 -19.54 32.79 7.52
C VAL A 327 -18.08 32.56 7.12
N ALA A 328 -17.12 33.17 7.83
CA ALA A 328 -15.70 32.92 7.61
C ALA A 328 -15.33 31.47 7.92
N TRP A 329 -15.83 30.91 9.02
CA TRP A 329 -15.68 29.51 9.39
C TRP A 329 -16.26 28.60 8.30
N VAL A 330 -17.55 28.73 7.96
CA VAL A 330 -18.20 27.87 6.93
C VAL A 330 -17.47 27.94 5.58
N GLN A 331 -16.96 29.11 5.18
CA GLN A 331 -16.19 29.26 3.94
C GLN A 331 -14.82 28.55 3.98
N HIS A 332 -14.10 28.68 5.09
CA HIS A 332 -12.82 28.01 5.29
C HIS A 332 -13.03 26.48 5.36
N THR A 333 -13.92 26.03 6.24
CA THR A 333 -14.25 24.63 6.48
C THR A 333 -14.76 23.92 5.23
N ALA A 334 -15.69 24.51 4.46
CA ALA A 334 -16.20 23.91 3.21
C ALA A 334 -15.12 23.78 2.10
N SER A 335 -14.13 24.67 2.06
CA SER A 335 -13.08 24.66 1.03
C SER A 335 -11.78 23.94 1.46
N GLY A 336 -11.58 23.77 2.77
CA GLY A 336 -10.53 22.99 3.41
C GLY A 336 -11.06 21.67 3.98
N THR A 337 -11.22 21.60 5.31
CA THR A 337 -11.43 20.37 6.09
C THR A 337 -12.65 19.51 5.70
N TRP A 338 -13.68 20.08 5.07
CA TRP A 338 -14.86 19.31 4.62
C TRP A 338 -14.93 19.11 3.11
N ARG A 339 -14.00 19.67 2.34
CA ARG A 339 -14.05 19.71 0.87
C ARG A 339 -14.30 18.33 0.26
N HIS A 340 -13.57 17.31 0.73
CA HIS A 340 -13.65 15.96 0.19
C HIS A 340 -14.84 15.14 0.73
N LEU A 341 -15.42 15.51 1.88
CA LEU A 341 -16.67 14.94 2.40
C LEU A 341 -17.89 15.45 1.63
N LEU A 342 -17.92 16.75 1.34
CA LEU A 342 -18.96 17.39 0.52
C LEU A 342 -18.83 16.94 -0.95
N ASN A 343 -17.60 16.84 -1.47
CA ASN A 343 -17.35 16.47 -2.86
C ASN A 343 -16.48 15.20 -3.00
N PRO A 344 -16.97 13.99 -2.67
CA PRO A 344 -16.17 12.75 -2.72
C PRO A 344 -15.54 12.44 -4.09
N ALA A 345 -16.21 12.82 -5.19
CA ALA A 345 -15.69 12.66 -6.55
C ALA A 345 -14.48 13.57 -6.89
N GLN A 346 -14.15 14.54 -6.02
CA GLN A 346 -12.91 15.32 -6.13
C GLN A 346 -11.71 14.63 -5.45
N ALA A 347 -11.92 13.64 -4.58
CA ALA A 347 -10.84 12.91 -3.92
C ALA A 347 -10.17 11.93 -4.91
N LYS A 348 -8.86 12.07 -5.10
CA LYS A 348 -8.09 11.34 -6.12
C LYS A 348 -6.68 11.00 -5.66
N ASP A 349 -6.26 9.78 -5.94
CA ASP A 349 -4.85 9.39 -5.91
C ASP A 349 -4.28 9.54 -7.34
N GLY A 350 -3.59 10.66 -7.58
CA GLY A 350 -3.10 11.07 -8.90
C GLY A 350 -4.22 11.16 -9.95
N TYR A 351 -4.35 10.12 -10.77
CA TYR A 351 -5.36 10.03 -11.84
C TYR A 351 -6.53 9.08 -11.51
N ARG A 352 -6.53 8.42 -10.35
CA ARG A 352 -7.55 7.44 -9.92
C ARG A 352 -8.49 8.05 -8.88
N SER A 353 -9.73 7.60 -8.85
CA SER A 353 -10.61 7.77 -7.68
C SER A 353 -10.04 7.01 -6.48
N VAL A 354 -10.20 7.56 -5.28
CA VAL A 354 -9.87 6.87 -4.03
C VAL A 354 -10.96 5.88 -3.63
N ASP A 355 -10.57 4.80 -2.96
CA ASP A 355 -11.49 3.86 -2.31
C ASP A 355 -11.82 4.37 -0.91
N TRP A 356 -13.10 4.62 -0.62
CA TRP A 356 -13.58 5.13 0.66
C TRP A 356 -13.91 3.99 1.65
N ARG A 357 -13.42 4.08 2.90
CA ARG A 357 -13.89 3.20 4.00
C ARG A 357 -15.29 3.56 4.48
N ALA A 358 -15.61 4.86 4.53
CA ALA A 358 -16.94 5.35 4.86
C ALA A 358 -17.95 4.99 3.76
N SER A 359 -19.15 4.53 4.16
CA SER A 359 -20.21 4.23 3.20
C SER A 359 -20.74 5.50 2.53
N ALA A 360 -21.25 5.40 1.30
CA ALA A 360 -21.85 6.55 0.60
C ALA A 360 -23.01 7.19 1.40
N THR A 361 -23.74 6.40 2.19
CA THR A 361 -24.75 6.86 3.15
C THR A 361 -24.12 7.65 4.30
N THR A 362 -23.03 7.16 4.91
CA THR A 362 -22.30 7.89 5.97
C THR A 362 -21.81 9.25 5.48
N LEU A 363 -21.28 9.31 4.25
CA LEU A 363 -20.81 10.56 3.65
C LEU A 363 -21.96 11.54 3.37
N ALA A 364 -23.11 11.05 2.91
CA ALA A 364 -24.31 11.86 2.72
C ALA A 364 -24.85 12.40 4.06
N ASP A 365 -24.91 11.57 5.11
CA ASP A 365 -25.37 11.97 6.44
C ASP A 365 -24.46 13.04 7.06
N LEU A 366 -23.14 12.93 6.87
CA LEU A 366 -22.17 13.95 7.30
C LEU A 366 -22.32 15.25 6.51
N ALA A 367 -22.40 15.17 5.17
CA ALA A 367 -22.58 16.35 4.32
C ALA A 367 -23.89 17.08 4.63
N ALA A 368 -24.96 16.36 4.97
CA ALA A 368 -26.23 16.92 5.43
C ALA A 368 -26.09 17.70 6.74
N ARG A 369 -25.42 17.14 7.76
CA ARG A 369 -25.15 17.83 9.04
C ARG A 369 -24.35 19.11 8.82
N PHE A 370 -23.32 19.08 7.97
CA PHE A 370 -22.57 20.29 7.61
C PHE A 370 -23.46 21.33 6.93
N ALA A 371 -24.36 20.91 6.03
CA ALA A 371 -25.27 21.81 5.34
C ALA A 371 -26.31 22.44 6.28
N GLU A 372 -26.79 21.71 7.29
CA GLU A 372 -27.66 22.22 8.36
C GLU A 372 -26.95 23.24 9.25
N THR A 373 -25.67 23.02 9.59
CA THR A 373 -24.84 24.02 10.28
C THR A 373 -24.55 25.24 9.40
N ALA A 374 -24.20 25.03 8.13
CA ALA A 374 -23.94 26.10 7.16
C ALA A 374 -25.18 27.00 6.93
N ALA A 375 -26.38 26.44 6.95
CA ALA A 375 -27.62 27.20 6.84
C ALA A 375 -27.79 28.25 7.97
N GLN A 376 -27.27 27.99 9.17
CA GLN A 376 -27.33 28.93 10.30
C GLN A 376 -26.43 30.16 10.05
N ALA A 377 -25.32 30.00 9.31
CA ALA A 377 -24.43 31.11 8.96
C ALA A 377 -25.06 32.14 8.02
N LEU A 378 -26.17 31.81 7.33
CA LEU A 378 -26.91 32.75 6.46
C LEU A 378 -27.35 34.02 7.22
N ALA A 379 -27.70 33.91 8.51
CA ALA A 379 -28.08 35.05 9.37
C ALA A 379 -26.89 35.97 9.75
N PHE A 380 -25.66 35.53 9.46
CA PHE A 380 -24.42 36.26 9.71
C PHE A 380 -23.79 36.80 8.41
N TRP A 381 -24.38 36.51 7.25
CA TRP A 381 -23.94 37.06 5.97
C TRP A 381 -24.30 38.54 5.82
N GLU A 382 -23.32 39.33 5.39
CA GLU A 382 -23.44 40.75 5.09
C GLU A 382 -22.66 41.03 3.81
N SER A 383 -23.12 41.99 2.99
CA SER A 383 -22.39 42.35 1.78
C SER A 383 -20.98 42.87 2.12
N GLY A 384 -19.97 42.34 1.43
CA GLY A 384 -18.60 42.85 1.45
C GLY A 384 -18.49 44.29 0.94
N ASP A 385 -17.30 44.88 1.07
CA ASP A 385 -17.05 46.23 0.58
C ASP A 385 -17.31 46.36 -0.93
N ARG A 386 -17.74 47.55 -1.36
CA ARG A 386 -18.14 47.86 -2.73
C ARG A 386 -17.00 47.78 -3.73
N TYR A 387 -15.75 47.77 -3.26
CA TYR A 387 -14.55 47.68 -4.10
C TYR A 387 -13.87 46.30 -4.03
N SER A 388 -14.32 45.39 -3.16
CA SER A 388 -13.76 44.03 -3.09
C SER A 388 -14.09 43.23 -4.35
N ALA A 389 -13.14 42.39 -4.79
CA ALA A 389 -13.45 41.30 -5.71
C ALA A 389 -14.48 40.33 -5.08
N ILE A 390 -15.02 39.41 -5.88
CA ILE A 390 -15.71 38.21 -5.38
C ILE A 390 -14.74 37.04 -5.38
N GLY A 391 -14.54 36.43 -4.21
CA GLY A 391 -13.85 35.15 -4.11
C GLY A 391 -14.75 33.97 -4.48
N LEU A 392 -14.21 32.90 -5.07
CA LEU A 392 -14.92 31.62 -5.26
C LEU A 392 -15.52 31.11 -3.95
N ALA A 393 -14.77 31.25 -2.85
CA ALA A 393 -15.20 30.91 -1.51
C ALA A 393 -16.42 31.72 -1.02
N GLU A 394 -16.75 32.91 -1.56
CA GLU A 394 -17.96 33.65 -1.13
C GLU A 394 -19.26 32.90 -1.46
N VAL A 395 -19.24 32.02 -2.47
CA VAL A 395 -20.43 31.34 -3.04
C VAL A 395 -20.32 29.82 -3.14
N ALA A 396 -19.11 29.24 -3.13
CA ALA A 396 -18.93 27.78 -3.19
C ALA A 396 -19.62 27.06 -2.01
N TRP A 397 -19.47 27.58 -0.79
CA TRP A 397 -20.14 27.04 0.40
C TRP A 397 -21.67 27.05 0.28
N VAL A 398 -22.25 28.04 -0.41
CA VAL A 398 -23.70 28.12 -0.66
C VAL A 398 -24.16 27.03 -1.62
N ARG A 399 -23.37 26.75 -2.67
CA ARG A 399 -23.61 25.61 -3.57
C ARG A 399 -23.59 24.30 -2.79
N ASP A 400 -22.55 24.08 -1.99
CA ASP A 400 -22.38 22.81 -1.28
C ASP A 400 -23.47 22.62 -0.21
N MET A 401 -23.78 23.65 0.58
CA MET A 401 -24.94 23.67 1.47
C MET A 401 -26.25 23.33 0.74
N MET A 402 -26.51 23.97 -0.40
CA MET A 402 -27.74 23.73 -1.19
C MET A 402 -27.80 22.32 -1.80
N LEU A 403 -26.67 21.69 -2.12
CA LEU A 403 -26.60 20.34 -2.68
C LEU A 403 -26.77 19.23 -1.63
N HIS A 404 -26.48 19.50 -0.35
CA HIS A 404 -26.50 18.48 0.70
C HIS A 404 -27.59 18.67 1.77
N LEU A 405 -28.28 19.82 1.81
CA LEU A 405 -29.45 20.00 2.68
C LEU A 405 -30.54 18.96 2.38
N PRO A 406 -31.01 18.17 3.37
CA PRO A 406 -32.09 17.19 3.17
C PRO A 406 -33.42 17.80 2.70
N THR A 407 -33.64 19.09 2.96
CA THR A 407 -34.78 19.86 2.43
C THR A 407 -34.43 21.34 2.37
N VAL A 408 -34.48 21.93 1.17
CA VAL A 408 -34.24 23.37 0.96
C VAL A 408 -35.50 24.17 1.28
N THR A 409 -35.61 24.67 2.52
CA THR A 409 -36.75 25.47 3.00
C THR A 409 -36.82 26.85 2.35
N GLU A 410 -37.98 27.53 2.38
CA GLU A 410 -38.09 28.89 1.85
C GLU A 410 -37.25 29.91 2.63
N ASP A 411 -36.95 29.68 3.92
CA ASP A 411 -36.06 30.53 4.72
C ASP A 411 -34.61 30.42 4.25
N VAL A 412 -34.13 29.20 3.94
CA VAL A 412 -32.82 29.00 3.29
C VAL A 412 -32.79 29.72 1.94
N LYS A 413 -33.82 29.56 1.10
CA LYS A 413 -33.90 30.27 -0.18
C LYS A 413 -33.94 31.79 0.02
N ALA A 414 -34.62 32.29 1.06
CA ALA A 414 -34.66 33.70 1.40
C ALA A 414 -33.29 34.25 1.83
N GLY A 415 -32.50 33.48 2.59
CA GLY A 415 -31.11 33.81 2.93
C GLY A 415 -30.14 33.75 1.75
N VAL A 416 -30.32 32.80 0.83
CA VAL A 416 -29.46 32.59 -0.35
C VAL A 416 -29.71 33.64 -1.45
N ARG A 417 -30.97 34.07 -1.68
CA ARG A 417 -31.35 35.05 -2.71
C ARG A 417 -30.52 36.36 -2.65
N PRO A 418 -30.26 36.99 -1.49
CA PRO A 418 -29.32 38.11 -1.34
C PRO A 418 -27.89 37.83 -1.78
N ILE A 419 -27.34 36.66 -1.44
CA ILE A 419 -25.95 36.28 -1.75
C ILE A 419 -25.77 36.13 -3.26
N VAL A 420 -26.63 35.36 -3.91
CA VAL A 420 -26.65 35.16 -5.37
C VAL A 420 -26.81 36.51 -6.10
N ARG A 421 -27.73 37.36 -5.63
CA ARG A 421 -27.93 38.71 -6.19
C ARG A 421 -26.69 39.60 -6.03
N GLY A 422 -26.01 39.52 -4.88
CA GLY A 422 -24.76 40.23 -4.62
C GLY A 422 -23.62 39.76 -5.54
N ALA A 423 -23.49 38.44 -5.71
CA ALA A 423 -22.48 37.82 -6.57
C ALA A 423 -22.70 38.14 -8.06
N ARG A 424 -23.92 37.94 -8.58
CA ARG A 424 -24.29 38.33 -9.96
C ARG A 424 -24.07 39.84 -10.20
N LYS A 425 -24.30 40.69 -9.18
CA LYS A 425 -24.00 42.13 -9.26
C LYS A 425 -22.48 42.41 -9.33
N LYS A 426 -21.66 41.80 -8.46
CA LYS A 426 -20.18 41.91 -8.50
C LYS A 426 -19.60 41.44 -9.85
N LEU A 427 -20.16 40.39 -10.44
CA LEU A 427 -19.77 39.83 -11.75
C LEU A 427 -20.23 40.65 -12.97
N SER A 428 -21.14 41.62 -12.79
CA SER A 428 -21.63 42.44 -13.89
C SER A 428 -20.52 43.36 -14.44
N SER A 429 -20.52 43.59 -15.75
CA SER A 429 -19.52 44.42 -16.43
C SER A 429 -19.57 45.91 -16.04
N GLY A 430 -20.63 46.34 -15.35
CA GLY A 430 -20.78 47.69 -14.79
C GLY A 430 -20.34 47.84 -13.33
N HIS A 431 -19.77 46.81 -12.69
CA HIS A 431 -19.34 46.91 -11.30
C HIS A 431 -17.97 47.62 -11.17
N PRO A 432 -17.82 48.66 -10.33
CA PRO A 432 -16.56 49.40 -10.16
C PRO A 432 -15.52 48.69 -9.27
N GLY A 433 -15.57 47.35 -9.20
CA GLY A 433 -14.65 46.52 -8.41
C GLY A 433 -13.67 45.76 -9.31
N LEU A 434 -12.66 45.14 -8.69
CA LEU A 434 -11.73 44.26 -9.41
C LEU A 434 -12.48 43.05 -9.99
N GLN A 435 -12.45 42.90 -11.32
CA GLN A 435 -13.02 41.76 -12.02
C GLN A 435 -12.14 40.50 -11.79
N PRO A 436 -12.74 39.32 -11.53
CA PRO A 436 -11.98 38.07 -11.42
C PRO A 436 -11.34 37.65 -12.75
N ARG A 437 -10.32 36.78 -12.70
CA ARG A 437 -9.70 36.22 -13.92
C ARG A 437 -10.72 35.39 -14.71
N TYR A 438 -10.51 35.25 -16.02
CA TYR A 438 -11.46 34.58 -16.92
C TYR A 438 -11.91 33.19 -16.44
N ASP A 439 -10.97 32.33 -16.00
CA ASP A 439 -11.30 30.98 -15.53
C ASP A 439 -12.08 31.02 -14.21
N GLN A 440 -11.69 31.87 -13.26
CA GLN A 440 -12.40 32.11 -12.00
C GLN A 440 -13.80 32.68 -12.23
N ARG A 441 -13.96 33.54 -13.26
CA ARG A 441 -15.26 34.08 -13.68
C ARG A 441 -16.16 32.96 -14.19
N ARG A 442 -15.65 32.08 -15.05
CA ARG A 442 -16.42 30.95 -15.58
C ARG A 442 -16.84 30.00 -14.46
N GLU A 443 -15.94 29.67 -13.54
CA GLU A 443 -16.21 28.82 -12.38
C GLU A 443 -17.24 29.48 -11.42
N LEU A 444 -17.15 30.80 -11.17
CA LEU A 444 -18.17 31.55 -10.43
C LEU A 444 -19.54 31.53 -11.11
N GLU A 445 -19.58 31.65 -12.44
CA GLU A 445 -20.82 31.57 -13.24
C GLU A 445 -21.40 30.14 -13.19
N GLU A 446 -20.58 29.10 -13.34
CA GLU A 446 -20.97 27.68 -13.19
C GLU A 446 -21.53 27.35 -11.78
N ILE A 447 -20.95 27.91 -10.72
CA ILE A 447 -21.43 27.78 -9.33
C ILE A 447 -22.80 28.45 -9.16
N LEU A 448 -22.95 29.70 -9.62
CA LEU A 448 -24.21 30.45 -9.49
C LEU A 448 -25.33 29.83 -10.32
N ASP A 449 -25.07 29.41 -11.55
CA ASP A 449 -26.00 28.66 -12.39
C ASP A 449 -26.42 27.34 -11.73
N THR A 450 -25.55 26.73 -10.91
CA THR A 450 -25.87 25.49 -10.18
C THR A 450 -26.72 25.75 -8.95
N ILE A 451 -26.46 26.81 -8.17
CA ILE A 451 -27.36 27.26 -7.11
C ILE A 451 -28.75 27.60 -7.69
N GLU A 452 -28.79 28.30 -8.82
CA GLU A 452 -30.03 28.67 -9.51
C GLU A 452 -30.76 27.46 -10.14
N ARG A 453 -30.07 26.35 -10.45
CA ARG A 453 -30.67 25.06 -10.86
C ARG A 453 -31.10 24.16 -9.70
N VAL A 454 -30.46 24.23 -8.53
CA VAL A 454 -30.92 23.52 -7.32
C VAL A 454 -32.20 24.16 -6.76
N LEU A 455 -32.48 25.41 -7.15
CA LEU A 455 -33.81 26.00 -7.02
C LEU A 455 -34.84 25.43 -8.05
N ALA A 456 -34.55 24.32 -8.78
CA ALA A 456 -35.36 23.84 -9.95
C ALA A 456 -35.35 22.32 -10.42
N ASP A 457 -34.67 21.32 -9.81
CA ASP A 457 -34.87 19.82 -9.92
C ASP A 457 -34.20 18.90 -11.06
N PRO A 458 -34.13 17.51 -10.96
CA PRO A 458 -32.98 16.63 -11.43
C PRO A 458 -33.17 15.33 -12.39
N PRO A 459 -32.10 14.52 -12.74
CA PRO A 459 -32.07 13.41 -13.80
C PRO A 459 -31.31 12.00 -13.55
N PRO A 460 -31.30 10.97 -14.50
CA PRO A 460 -30.69 9.58 -14.39
C PRO A 460 -29.71 9.03 -15.54
N ALA A 461 -29.29 7.71 -15.57
CA ALA A 461 -28.15 7.11 -16.40
C ALA A 461 -28.25 5.62 -16.99
N VAL A 462 -27.25 5.08 -17.76
CA VAL A 462 -27.23 3.79 -18.62
C VAL A 462 -25.83 3.07 -18.81
N GLY A 463 -25.71 1.83 -19.40
CA GLY A 463 -24.47 0.99 -19.68
C GLY A 463 -24.37 0.17 -21.04
N ALA A 464 -23.46 -0.84 -21.23
CA ALA A 464 -23.17 -1.53 -22.55
C ALA A 464 -22.43 -2.94 -22.57
N ASP A 465 -22.52 -3.77 -23.67
CA ASP A 465 -21.67 -4.99 -24.02
C ASP A 465 -21.84 -5.57 -25.50
N ARG A 466 -20.87 -6.34 -26.10
CA ARG A 466 -20.89 -7.31 -27.28
C ARG A 466 -19.52 -7.57 -28.03
N ARG A 467 -19.08 -8.83 -28.36
CA ARG A 467 -18.18 -9.32 -29.52
C ARG A 467 -17.48 -10.73 -29.37
N ARG A 468 -17.53 -11.71 -30.34
CA ARG A 468 -16.75 -13.02 -30.54
C ARG A 468 -16.97 -13.60 -32.01
N SER A 469 -16.42 -14.68 -32.65
CA SER A 469 -15.20 -15.59 -32.65
C SER A 469 -15.17 -16.50 -33.96
N ALA A 470 -14.06 -17.19 -34.38
CA ALA A 470 -14.00 -18.17 -35.53
C ALA A 470 -12.71 -19.07 -35.65
N LEU A 471 -12.75 -20.35 -36.15
CA LEU A 471 -11.57 -21.23 -36.49
C LEU A 471 -11.81 -22.59 -37.25
N GLY A 472 -10.73 -23.28 -37.73
CA GLY A 472 -10.63 -24.28 -38.86
C GLY A 472 -10.79 -25.82 -38.67
N ALA A 473 -9.92 -26.67 -39.29
CA ALA A 473 -10.08 -28.14 -39.59
C ALA A 473 -8.80 -29.05 -39.36
N PRO A 474 -8.90 -30.37 -39.01
CA PRO A 474 -7.94 -31.13 -38.14
C PRO A 474 -6.54 -31.55 -38.62
N ASP A 475 -6.47 -32.32 -39.69
CA ASP A 475 -5.27 -33.07 -40.10
C ASP A 475 -4.18 -32.10 -40.59
N GLU A 476 -4.60 -31.04 -41.27
CA GLU A 476 -3.78 -29.90 -41.70
C GLU A 476 -3.11 -29.12 -40.56
N VAL A 477 -3.64 -29.13 -39.32
CA VAL A 477 -3.06 -28.29 -38.26
C VAL A 477 -1.84 -28.93 -37.61
N THR A 478 -0.80 -28.11 -37.46
CA THR A 478 0.44 -28.45 -36.76
C THR A 478 0.40 -28.03 -35.30
N VAL A 479 1.28 -28.60 -34.47
CA VAL A 479 1.49 -28.20 -33.07
C VAL A 479 1.72 -26.69 -32.93
N ARG A 480 2.50 -26.07 -33.83
CA ARG A 480 2.71 -24.60 -33.85
C ARG A 480 1.48 -23.82 -34.28
N GLY A 481 0.69 -24.32 -35.24
CA GLY A 481 -0.57 -23.70 -35.65
C GLY A 481 -1.60 -23.69 -34.50
N LEU A 482 -1.75 -24.82 -33.80
CA LEU A 482 -2.59 -24.92 -32.61
C LEU A 482 -2.08 -24.04 -31.46
N ALA A 483 -0.77 -23.81 -31.32
CA ALA A 483 -0.21 -23.05 -30.20
C ALA A 483 -0.66 -21.57 -30.19
N GLY A 484 -0.88 -20.95 -31.35
CA GLY A 484 -1.36 -19.57 -31.47
C GLY A 484 -2.87 -19.37 -31.25
N VAL A 485 -3.63 -20.45 -31.03
CA VAL A 485 -5.10 -20.41 -30.93
C VAL A 485 -5.56 -19.99 -29.52
N GLN A 486 -6.57 -19.12 -29.45
CA GLN A 486 -7.23 -18.75 -28.19
C GLN A 486 -7.93 -19.95 -27.53
N ALA A 487 -7.84 -20.08 -26.21
CA ALA A 487 -8.26 -21.29 -25.49
C ALA A 487 -9.72 -21.70 -25.73
N GLN A 488 -10.66 -20.74 -25.73
CA GLN A 488 -12.07 -21.01 -26.05
C GLN A 488 -12.23 -21.60 -27.46
N ALA A 489 -11.56 -21.01 -28.46
CA ALA A 489 -11.64 -21.44 -29.84
C ALA A 489 -10.92 -22.78 -30.11
N LEU A 490 -10.00 -23.19 -29.24
CA LEU A 490 -9.46 -24.56 -29.22
C LEU A 490 -10.50 -25.56 -28.69
N GLY A 491 -11.21 -25.22 -27.61
CA GLY A 491 -12.30 -26.04 -27.07
C GLY A 491 -13.41 -26.26 -28.09
N GLU A 492 -13.97 -25.15 -28.61
CA GLU A 492 -14.97 -25.10 -29.70
C GLU A 492 -14.52 -25.79 -31.01
N TYR A 493 -13.26 -26.21 -31.10
CA TYR A 493 -12.69 -26.90 -32.24
C TYR A 493 -12.46 -28.38 -31.97
N LEU A 494 -11.86 -28.75 -30.82
CA LEU A 494 -11.78 -30.16 -30.41
C LEU A 494 -13.18 -30.77 -30.22
N ASP A 495 -14.16 -29.98 -29.78
CA ASP A 495 -15.56 -30.42 -29.63
C ASP A 495 -16.28 -30.64 -30.99
N ARG A 496 -15.71 -30.16 -32.09
CA ARG A 496 -16.16 -30.50 -33.46
C ARG A 496 -15.52 -31.77 -34.01
N HIS A 497 -14.50 -32.31 -33.33
CA HIS A 497 -13.69 -33.45 -33.78
C HIS A 497 -13.46 -34.48 -32.64
N PRO A 498 -14.54 -35.02 -32.03
CA PRO A 498 -14.43 -36.00 -30.96
C PRO A 498 -13.83 -37.33 -31.45
N GLY A 499 -12.97 -37.93 -30.63
CA GLY A 499 -12.36 -39.25 -30.90
C GLY A 499 -11.07 -39.22 -31.74
N ASP A 500 -10.59 -38.06 -32.17
CA ASP A 500 -9.27 -37.91 -32.80
C ASP A 500 -8.17 -37.75 -31.74
N ASP A 501 -7.72 -38.87 -31.19
CA ASP A 501 -6.63 -38.94 -30.21
C ASP A 501 -5.34 -38.27 -30.74
N ALA A 502 -5.06 -38.34 -32.04
CA ALA A 502 -3.88 -37.72 -32.64
C ALA A 502 -3.98 -36.19 -32.69
N LEU A 503 -5.17 -35.63 -32.94
CA LEU A 503 -5.46 -34.20 -32.78
C LEU A 503 -5.33 -33.77 -31.30
N VAL A 504 -5.76 -34.61 -30.36
CA VAL A 504 -5.62 -34.34 -28.92
C VAL A 504 -4.15 -34.34 -28.51
N GLU A 505 -3.32 -35.31 -28.94
CA GLU A 505 -1.87 -35.28 -28.70
C GLU A 505 -1.18 -34.06 -29.33
N LYS A 506 -1.53 -33.69 -30.58
CA LYS A 506 -1.09 -32.42 -31.20
C LYS A 506 -1.46 -31.21 -30.32
N ALA A 507 -2.66 -31.20 -29.73
CA ALA A 507 -3.16 -30.09 -28.90
C ALA A 507 -2.50 -30.04 -27.51
N LEU A 508 -2.18 -31.18 -26.89
CA LEU A 508 -1.41 -31.27 -25.64
C LEU A 508 0.00 -30.69 -25.84
N LEU A 509 0.69 -31.11 -26.90
CA LEU A 509 2.00 -30.57 -27.30
C LEU A 509 1.90 -29.06 -27.61
N ALA A 510 0.79 -28.61 -28.22
CA ALA A 510 0.58 -27.20 -28.52
C ALA A 510 0.36 -26.32 -27.29
N CYS A 511 -0.15 -26.87 -26.19
CA CYS A 511 -0.21 -26.15 -24.91
C CYS A 511 1.18 -25.88 -24.33
N ALA A 512 2.13 -26.83 -24.42
CA ALA A 512 3.52 -26.58 -24.04
C ALA A 512 4.20 -25.59 -25.01
N ALA A 513 3.89 -25.67 -26.31
CA ALA A 513 4.46 -24.78 -27.31
C ALA A 513 3.94 -23.33 -27.26
N SER A 514 2.77 -23.07 -26.67
CA SER A 514 2.11 -21.76 -26.72
C SER A 514 2.62 -20.73 -25.72
N GLY A 515 3.19 -21.15 -24.59
CA GLY A 515 3.64 -20.26 -23.50
C GLY A 515 2.53 -19.55 -22.70
N TYR A 516 1.40 -19.22 -23.32
CA TYR A 516 0.36 -18.33 -22.77
C TYR A 516 -0.93 -19.03 -22.28
N ARG A 517 -1.03 -20.36 -22.35
CA ARG A 517 -2.22 -21.10 -21.88
C ARG A 517 -2.08 -21.50 -20.40
N SER A 518 -3.15 -21.28 -19.63
CA SER A 518 -3.27 -21.82 -18.27
C SER A 518 -3.48 -23.34 -18.28
N ASP A 519 -3.02 -23.99 -17.23
CA ASP A 519 -2.95 -25.45 -17.07
C ASP A 519 -4.35 -26.09 -17.07
N ASP A 520 -5.33 -25.32 -16.61
CA ASP A 520 -6.78 -25.54 -16.67
C ASP A 520 -7.30 -25.89 -18.09
N ASN A 521 -6.59 -25.48 -19.15
CA ASN A 521 -6.91 -25.85 -20.53
C ASN A 521 -6.25 -27.17 -20.97
N PHE A 522 -5.06 -27.48 -20.44
CA PHE A 522 -4.34 -28.72 -20.74
C PHE A 522 -5.08 -29.94 -20.20
N GLU A 523 -5.57 -29.86 -18.96
CA GLU A 523 -6.42 -30.89 -18.35
C GLU A 523 -7.74 -31.08 -19.12
N LYS A 524 -8.36 -29.99 -19.59
CA LYS A 524 -9.57 -30.06 -20.45
C LYS A 524 -9.27 -30.74 -21.79
N VAL A 525 -8.12 -30.49 -22.40
CA VAL A 525 -7.69 -31.18 -23.63
C VAL A 525 -7.43 -32.66 -23.36
N LEU A 526 -6.71 -32.99 -22.28
CA LEU A 526 -6.34 -34.35 -21.90
C LEU A 526 -7.55 -35.28 -21.73
N ARG A 527 -8.63 -34.79 -21.11
CA ARG A 527 -9.89 -35.54 -20.91
C ARG A 527 -10.62 -35.95 -22.19
N ARG A 528 -10.18 -35.48 -23.37
CA ARG A 528 -10.70 -35.89 -24.68
C ARG A 528 -9.92 -37.06 -25.30
N HIS A 529 -8.82 -37.50 -24.69
CA HIS A 529 -7.99 -38.62 -25.17
C HIS A 529 -8.47 -39.96 -24.60
N GLY A 530 -8.45 -41.03 -25.40
CA GLY A 530 -8.91 -42.37 -25.01
C GLY A 530 -8.06 -43.03 -23.90
N LEU A 531 -6.74 -42.84 -23.94
CA LEU A 531 -5.78 -43.41 -22.96
C LEU A 531 -4.82 -42.32 -22.42
N PRO A 532 -5.26 -41.47 -21.47
CA PRO A 532 -4.56 -40.21 -21.15
C PRO A 532 -3.20 -40.39 -20.45
N ASN A 533 -3.06 -41.31 -19.48
CA ASN A 533 -1.80 -41.47 -18.72
C ASN A 533 -0.72 -42.17 -19.57
N GLU A 534 -1.07 -43.22 -20.32
CA GLU A 534 -0.15 -43.88 -21.28
C GLU A 534 0.37 -42.91 -22.34
N ALA A 535 -0.52 -42.07 -22.89
CA ALA A 535 -0.14 -41.04 -23.85
C ALA A 535 0.83 -40.02 -23.25
N LEU A 536 0.55 -39.51 -22.04
CA LEU A 536 1.46 -38.56 -21.38
C LEU A 536 2.84 -39.18 -21.07
N LEU A 537 2.91 -40.44 -20.64
CA LEU A 537 4.17 -41.13 -20.42
C LEU A 537 4.95 -41.26 -21.73
N ARG A 538 4.31 -41.82 -22.77
CA ARG A 538 4.88 -41.97 -24.13
C ARG A 538 5.36 -40.64 -24.73
N LEU A 539 4.56 -39.57 -24.60
CA LEU A 539 4.90 -38.24 -25.10
C LEU A 539 6.07 -37.61 -24.32
N THR A 540 6.20 -37.90 -23.02
CA THR A 540 7.30 -37.44 -22.15
C THR A 540 8.60 -38.20 -22.43
N GLU A 541 8.52 -39.52 -22.58
CA GLU A 541 9.65 -40.35 -22.98
C GLU A 541 10.19 -39.96 -24.37
N GLY A 542 9.29 -39.64 -25.29
CA GLY A 542 9.59 -39.18 -26.65
C GLY A 542 9.79 -37.66 -26.79
N LEU A 543 9.78 -36.88 -25.70
CA LEU A 543 9.62 -35.42 -25.72
C LEU A 543 10.61 -34.68 -26.63
N ARG A 544 11.86 -35.15 -26.69
CA ARG A 544 12.90 -34.58 -27.56
C ARG A 544 12.52 -34.67 -29.04
N THR A 545 11.89 -35.76 -29.46
CA THR A 545 11.40 -36.00 -30.83
C THR A 545 10.12 -35.22 -31.10
N ASN A 546 9.24 -35.13 -30.10
CA ASN A 546 7.87 -34.60 -30.25
C ASN A 546 7.81 -33.06 -30.26
N LEU A 547 8.62 -32.38 -29.42
CA LEU A 547 8.69 -30.90 -29.38
C LEU A 547 9.92 -30.33 -30.08
N GLY A 548 11.01 -31.08 -30.24
CA GLY A 548 12.18 -30.65 -31.00
C GLY A 548 13.05 -29.61 -30.29
N GLY A 549 13.87 -30.06 -29.33
CA GLY A 549 15.08 -29.36 -28.88
C GLY A 549 14.94 -28.14 -27.96
N GLY A 550 13.84 -27.38 -28.03
CA GLY A 550 13.67 -26.11 -27.32
C GLY A 550 13.59 -26.23 -25.78
N PRO A 551 14.48 -25.55 -25.00
CA PRO A 551 14.44 -25.58 -23.54
C PRO A 551 13.13 -25.09 -22.93
N SER A 552 12.58 -23.98 -23.43
CA SER A 552 11.31 -23.41 -22.97
C SER A 552 10.11 -24.33 -23.18
N TRP A 553 10.09 -25.12 -24.26
CA TRP A 553 9.04 -26.11 -24.52
C TRP A 553 9.15 -27.32 -23.59
N ARG A 554 10.37 -27.75 -23.26
CA ARG A 554 10.65 -28.79 -22.26
C ARG A 554 10.18 -28.34 -20.87
N GLU A 555 10.50 -27.11 -20.48
CA GLU A 555 10.05 -26.52 -19.20
C GLU A 555 8.53 -26.34 -19.12
N ALA A 556 7.90 -25.87 -20.21
CA ALA A 556 6.45 -25.77 -20.29
C ALA A 556 5.75 -27.14 -20.20
N TRP A 557 6.29 -28.17 -20.86
CA TRP A 557 5.77 -29.54 -20.74
C TRP A 557 5.93 -30.09 -19.32
N THR A 558 7.09 -29.89 -18.69
CA THR A 558 7.32 -30.25 -17.28
C THR A 558 6.32 -29.57 -16.34
N ARG A 559 6.06 -28.27 -16.50
CA ARG A 559 5.05 -27.55 -15.70
C ARG A 559 3.64 -28.12 -15.90
N LEU A 560 3.24 -28.36 -17.15
CA LEU A 560 1.89 -28.86 -17.48
C LEU A 560 1.63 -30.28 -16.94
N ILE A 561 2.65 -31.13 -16.86
CA ILE A 561 2.56 -32.44 -16.21
C ILE A 561 2.43 -32.31 -14.69
N LEU A 562 3.26 -31.47 -14.09
CA LEU A 562 3.33 -31.34 -12.63
C LEU A 562 2.10 -30.62 -12.05
N ALA A 563 1.48 -29.70 -12.81
CA ALA A 563 0.21 -29.07 -12.46
C ALA A 563 -1.00 -30.03 -12.39
N ARG A 564 -0.84 -31.33 -12.74
CA ARG A 564 -1.89 -32.34 -12.54
C ARG A 564 -1.89 -32.82 -11.09
N PRO A 565 -3.05 -32.86 -10.39
CA PRO A 565 -3.10 -33.34 -9.01
C PRO A 565 -2.68 -34.82 -8.89
N ASP A 566 -3.05 -35.65 -9.86
CA ASP A 566 -2.78 -37.08 -9.90
C ASP A 566 -1.60 -37.42 -10.85
N ALA A 567 -0.49 -36.67 -10.73
CA ALA A 567 0.73 -36.92 -11.50
C ALA A 567 1.44 -38.20 -11.02
N GLU A 568 1.26 -39.31 -11.74
CA GLU A 568 1.87 -40.61 -11.45
C GLU A 568 3.40 -40.53 -11.28
N ARG A 569 3.95 -41.26 -10.30
CA ARG A 569 5.39 -41.18 -9.96
C ARG A 569 6.30 -41.59 -11.11
N GLU A 570 5.87 -42.53 -11.95
CA GLU A 570 6.62 -42.95 -13.14
C GLU A 570 6.70 -41.84 -14.19
N LEU A 571 5.60 -41.12 -14.42
CA LEU A 571 5.56 -39.93 -15.27
C LEU A 571 6.49 -38.82 -14.74
N VAL A 572 6.51 -38.60 -13.41
CA VAL A 572 7.42 -37.64 -12.77
C VAL A 572 8.89 -38.08 -12.88
N ARG A 573 9.19 -39.39 -12.73
CA ARG A 573 10.54 -39.96 -12.91
C ARG A 573 11.03 -39.88 -14.37
N ALA A 574 10.11 -39.96 -15.34
CA ALA A 574 10.41 -39.83 -16.77
C ALA A 574 10.75 -38.38 -17.21
N LEU A 575 10.47 -37.36 -16.38
CA LEU A 575 10.76 -35.97 -16.71
C LEU A 575 12.26 -35.69 -16.89
N PRO A 576 12.66 -34.77 -17.79
CA PRO A 576 14.04 -34.30 -17.88
C PRO A 576 14.51 -33.63 -16.59
N ALA A 577 15.58 -34.15 -15.98
CA ALA A 577 15.94 -33.88 -14.60
C ALA A 577 16.18 -32.40 -14.28
N TRP A 578 16.88 -31.67 -15.16
CA TRP A 578 17.17 -30.24 -14.95
C TRP A 578 15.88 -29.40 -14.87
N SER A 579 14.89 -29.70 -15.73
CA SER A 579 13.60 -29.01 -15.71
C SER A 579 12.72 -29.46 -14.56
N ALA A 580 12.76 -30.75 -14.16
CA ALA A 580 12.02 -31.24 -13.00
C ALA A 580 12.50 -30.61 -11.69
N LEU A 581 13.83 -30.57 -11.46
CA LEU A 581 14.43 -30.00 -10.24
C LEU A 581 14.26 -28.48 -10.12
N ARG A 582 13.95 -27.79 -11.23
CA ARG A 582 13.64 -26.35 -11.28
C ARG A 582 12.17 -26.04 -11.55
N ALA A 583 11.31 -27.05 -11.56
CA ALA A 583 9.87 -26.85 -11.66
C ALA A 583 9.34 -26.30 -10.34
N ARG A 584 8.66 -25.15 -10.42
CA ARG A 584 8.03 -24.51 -9.27
C ARG A 584 6.59 -24.98 -9.09
N ASP A 585 6.13 -24.94 -7.86
CA ASP A 585 4.70 -24.95 -7.55
C ASP A 585 4.07 -23.57 -7.89
N GLY A 586 2.74 -23.43 -7.80
CA GLY A 586 2.05 -22.16 -7.97
C GLY A 586 2.45 -21.09 -6.94
N SER A 587 3.04 -21.48 -5.80
CA SER A 587 3.63 -20.58 -4.82
C SER A 587 5.02 -20.06 -5.25
N HIS A 588 5.28 -18.76 -5.07
CA HIS A 588 6.56 -18.15 -5.46
C HIS A 588 7.70 -18.61 -4.53
N GLY A 589 8.71 -19.27 -5.10
CA GLY A 589 9.97 -19.62 -4.42
C GLY A 589 10.08 -21.07 -3.92
N SER A 590 9.11 -21.92 -4.21
CA SER A 590 9.09 -23.35 -3.88
C SER A 590 9.33 -24.24 -5.11
N ALA A 591 9.87 -25.44 -4.91
CA ALA A 591 9.91 -26.47 -5.95
C ALA A 591 8.69 -27.40 -5.89
N HIS A 592 8.43 -28.13 -6.97
CA HIS A 592 7.21 -28.93 -7.06
C HIS A 592 7.20 -30.14 -6.10
N PRO A 593 6.18 -30.30 -5.21
CA PRO A 593 6.16 -31.35 -4.19
C PRO A 593 6.29 -32.78 -4.72
N ALA A 594 5.71 -33.08 -5.90
CA ALA A 594 5.82 -34.42 -6.50
C ALA A 594 7.26 -34.79 -6.89
N VAL A 595 8.06 -33.82 -7.36
CA VAL A 595 9.48 -34.03 -7.70
C VAL A 595 10.28 -34.25 -6.42
N VAL A 596 10.06 -33.42 -5.40
CA VAL A 596 10.70 -33.56 -4.08
C VAL A 596 10.38 -34.91 -3.45
N SER A 597 9.13 -35.38 -3.54
CA SER A 597 8.71 -36.70 -3.04
C SER A 597 9.45 -37.84 -3.75
N VAL A 598 9.53 -37.82 -5.09
CA VAL A 598 10.26 -38.82 -5.89
C VAL A 598 11.76 -38.85 -5.57
N VAL A 599 12.40 -37.69 -5.40
CA VAL A 599 13.83 -37.61 -5.04
C VAL A 599 14.06 -38.13 -3.62
N ARG A 600 13.23 -37.72 -2.64
CA ARG A 600 13.35 -38.18 -1.24
C ARG A 600 13.06 -39.68 -1.09
N GLU A 601 12.16 -40.25 -1.88
CA GLU A 601 11.88 -41.70 -1.89
C GLU A 601 13.06 -42.51 -2.44
N ALA A 602 13.76 -41.99 -3.47
CA ALA A 602 14.88 -42.70 -4.09
C ALA A 602 16.21 -42.59 -3.34
N LEU A 603 16.49 -41.46 -2.68
CA LEU A 603 17.75 -41.22 -1.94
C LEU A 603 17.65 -41.55 -0.45
N GLY A 604 16.43 -41.54 0.11
CA GLY A 604 16.18 -41.86 1.52
C GLY A 604 17.02 -41.00 2.48
N THR A 605 17.68 -41.67 3.43
CA THR A 605 18.55 -41.06 4.45
C THR A 605 20.05 -41.31 4.20
N ASP A 606 20.46 -41.74 3.00
CA ASP A 606 21.88 -41.93 2.67
C ASP A 606 22.53 -40.58 2.27
N GLN A 607 23.37 -40.03 3.14
CA GLN A 607 24.12 -38.80 2.87
C GLN A 607 24.99 -38.93 1.62
N ASP A 608 25.62 -40.09 1.39
CA ASP A 608 26.48 -40.26 0.22
C ASP A 608 25.65 -40.26 -1.08
N ALA A 609 24.41 -40.77 -1.06
CA ALA A 609 23.49 -40.69 -2.19
C ALA A 609 23.03 -39.24 -2.47
N TRP A 610 22.77 -38.46 -1.42
CA TRP A 610 22.46 -37.03 -1.54
C TRP A 610 23.65 -36.23 -2.11
N ASP A 611 24.85 -36.47 -1.59
CA ASP A 611 26.08 -35.79 -2.03
C ASP A 611 26.46 -36.19 -3.47
N ARG A 612 26.26 -37.46 -3.86
CA ARG A 612 26.36 -37.93 -5.25
C ARG A 612 25.32 -37.23 -6.14
N PHE A 613 24.05 -37.17 -5.73
CA PHE A 613 22.97 -36.57 -6.53
C PHE A 613 23.15 -35.06 -6.74
N ALA A 614 23.65 -34.34 -5.73
CA ALA A 614 23.98 -32.91 -5.84
C ALA A 614 25.00 -32.61 -6.96
N ASN A 615 25.86 -33.58 -7.28
CA ASN A 615 26.88 -33.50 -8.33
C ASN A 615 26.42 -34.09 -9.70
N CYS A 616 25.12 -34.26 -9.92
CA CYS A 616 24.61 -34.86 -11.17
C CYS A 616 24.86 -33.98 -12.42
N PRO A 617 25.07 -34.57 -13.61
CA PRO A 617 25.46 -33.85 -14.84
C PRO A 617 24.30 -33.16 -15.59
N ALA A 618 23.14 -32.97 -14.94
CA ALA A 618 21.95 -32.39 -15.57
C ALA A 618 22.15 -30.89 -15.87
N THR A 619 21.82 -30.45 -17.09
CA THR A 619 22.11 -29.10 -17.59
C THR A 619 20.93 -28.52 -18.35
N HIS A 620 20.89 -27.18 -18.52
CA HIS A 620 19.82 -26.48 -19.23
C HIS A 620 19.77 -26.80 -20.74
N SER A 621 20.94 -27.01 -21.37
CA SER A 621 21.08 -27.20 -22.82
C SER A 621 22.13 -28.27 -23.17
N GLY A 622 22.15 -28.69 -24.43
CA GLY A 622 23.03 -29.77 -24.91
C GLY A 622 22.48 -31.19 -24.66
N PRO A 623 23.26 -32.24 -24.96
CA PRO A 623 22.82 -33.64 -24.84
C PRO A 623 22.38 -34.04 -23.42
N THR A 624 23.10 -33.56 -22.42
CA THR A 624 22.86 -33.76 -20.98
C THR A 624 21.57 -33.13 -20.45
N ALA A 625 20.94 -32.24 -21.23
CA ALA A 625 19.66 -31.61 -20.91
C ALA A 625 18.43 -32.49 -21.22
N TRP A 626 18.67 -33.76 -21.57
CA TRP A 626 17.67 -34.80 -21.87
C TRP A 626 17.86 -36.05 -21.00
N LEU A 627 18.70 -36.00 -19.98
CA LEU A 627 18.80 -37.05 -18.96
C LEU A 627 17.53 -37.03 -18.10
N ARG A 628 16.94 -38.21 -17.86
CA ARG A 628 15.71 -38.37 -17.08
C ARG A 628 16.01 -38.32 -15.58
N LEU A 629 15.01 -37.99 -14.78
CA LEU A 629 15.13 -37.96 -13.32
C LEU A 629 15.36 -39.37 -12.74
N SER A 630 14.72 -40.40 -13.31
CA SER A 630 14.99 -41.83 -12.99
C SER A 630 16.48 -42.17 -13.03
N ASP A 631 17.10 -41.94 -14.19
CA ASP A 631 18.41 -42.47 -14.53
C ASP A 631 19.53 -41.85 -13.66
N LEU A 632 19.28 -40.65 -13.14
CA LEU A 632 20.18 -39.94 -12.23
C LEU A 632 19.94 -40.31 -10.77
N LEU A 633 18.68 -40.51 -10.35
CA LEU A 633 18.38 -40.98 -8.99
C LEU A 633 18.91 -42.40 -8.76
N ASP A 634 18.70 -43.30 -9.72
CA ASP A 634 19.09 -44.70 -9.58
C ASP A 634 20.62 -44.85 -9.61
N ALA A 635 21.32 -44.03 -10.40
CA ALA A 635 22.78 -43.93 -10.38
C ALA A 635 23.31 -43.35 -9.06
N ALA A 636 22.68 -42.30 -8.51
CA ALA A 636 23.09 -41.69 -7.25
C ALA A 636 22.85 -42.61 -6.04
N ALA A 637 21.72 -43.33 -6.01
CA ALA A 637 21.40 -44.29 -4.96
C ALA A 637 22.35 -45.51 -4.98
N THR A 638 22.68 -46.04 -6.16
CA THR A 638 23.55 -47.23 -6.30
C THR A 638 25.05 -46.92 -6.36
N GLY A 639 25.44 -45.66 -6.52
CA GLY A 639 26.84 -45.27 -6.77
C GLY A 639 27.35 -45.63 -8.17
N ALA A 640 26.45 -45.92 -9.12
CA ALA A 640 26.81 -46.31 -10.48
C ALA A 640 27.30 -45.11 -11.32
N PRO A 641 28.09 -45.34 -12.41
CA PRO A 641 28.49 -44.28 -13.32
C PRO A 641 27.28 -43.59 -13.98
N TRP A 642 27.37 -42.26 -14.15
CA TRP A 642 26.28 -41.46 -14.73
C TRP A 642 25.84 -41.97 -16.12
N PRO A 643 24.53 -41.93 -16.43
CA PRO A 643 23.98 -42.33 -17.72
C PRO A 643 24.55 -41.49 -18.87
N LYS A 644 24.79 -42.16 -20.02
CA LYS A 644 25.29 -41.48 -21.23
C LYS A 644 24.16 -40.66 -21.86
N PRO A 645 24.39 -39.37 -22.19
CA PRO A 645 23.35 -38.53 -22.77
C PRO A 645 23.02 -38.94 -24.23
N PRO A 646 21.77 -38.76 -24.67
CA PRO A 646 21.35 -39.11 -26.03
C PRO A 646 22.04 -38.22 -27.08
N GLY A 647 22.65 -38.84 -28.09
CA GLY A 647 23.54 -38.19 -29.05
C GLY A 647 22.96 -36.96 -29.79
N SER A 648 23.84 -36.11 -30.30
CA SER A 648 23.46 -34.89 -31.04
C SER A 648 22.76 -35.21 -32.36
N ARG A 649 21.62 -34.53 -32.55
CA ARG A 649 20.85 -34.31 -33.78
C ARG A 649 20.33 -32.89 -33.64
#